data_AF-A0A6P4YV96-F1
#
_entry.id   AF-A0A6P4YV96-F1
#
_cell.length_a   1.000
_cell.length_b   1.000
_cell.length_c   1.000
_cell.angle_alpha   90.00
_cell.angle_beta   90.00
_cell.angle_gamma   90.00
#
_symmetry.space_group_name_H-M   'P 1'
#
loop_
_entity.id
_entity.type
_entity.pdbx_description
1 polymer ?
#
loop_
_entity_poly.entity_id
_entity_poly.type
_entity_poly.pdbx_seq_one_letter_code
_entity_poly.pdbx_strand_id
1 'polypeptide(L)'
;MAPAREKVAEGRAKKAKPAAAPDGLAVVRALAAETVLGFIFWSLLHGFGPMIWFYPLNELEISGYEAFVLAAFTPALAGVGAVFHAVQTRWGLALLRAVTVGCVASFQAPSTLARLVVLAMGNAAAMLVFVGTLWNKSNFQRTVSFWGLMLGFFALLAGRVWYTSLSPAWADITTNSVVLAVGAVAIVDRALADDYENPGKDDPRPTQRPSWVLVSVGFGSLLFLTQAIYGEVSVVSRWVVTGYPDPGPAPNPWGSLVLLGLANGLLLSSSDWLTGSPLWFLAGGIGGAAAIQFLPTYQGFLGGVLLAVYTTSIWPQMSDRLVLCPPARTMVLTLAVYLVEMFGMVWCTAYNFVPLGEYTRERTYILLAFSILCIGATMHLTRPGASSLAFLNINSAGPHNLFKKFVGPFLSIVVIGGLGGFVWRYNPEPFNHPPKSDPKEFTGLIWTFHFGYDNRGWPSFERAAKMLNETGTKLLLSSLIFFHANPTFHPSVCRNLLLSKYPIMKSRHHMLPSPHGELAPAISATINISGSLVDFITTHMGNDRDNLDRKLQAEFLSEIAKNSGNPVVFLGYVTSSPGSRDYRKLLNNGGMKDIDSTDRDRWCEYIMYKKLIRLGYARVSHGGLSDTEVQMAKFRIPSDVKDYQDNDKLTTNSAEVEPRIRFTDRFGSFFRGHSYSSDHHYHMDTPKYFLP
;
A
#
# COMPACT_ATOMS: atom_id res chain seq x y z
N MET A 1 -9.85 38.72 84.18
CA MET A 1 -10.85 37.80 83.59
C MET A 1 -11.01 38.16 82.12
N ALA A 2 -10.86 37.16 81.26
CA ALA A 2 -10.62 37.25 79.82
C ALA A 2 -11.87 37.60 78.99
N PRO A 3 -11.73 38.07 77.73
CA PRO A 3 -12.83 38.52 76.90
C PRO A 3 -13.52 37.37 76.14
N ALA A 4 -14.74 37.64 75.70
CA ALA A 4 -15.68 36.72 75.06
C ALA A 4 -15.16 36.08 73.76
N ARG A 5 -15.39 34.77 73.61
CA ARG A 5 -15.16 34.01 72.36
C ARG A 5 -16.42 34.04 71.49
N GLU A 6 -16.25 34.60 70.30
CA GLU A 6 -17.19 34.54 69.17
C GLU A 6 -17.18 33.11 68.58
N LYS A 7 -18.35 32.47 68.51
CA LYS A 7 -18.51 31.15 67.88
C LYS A 7 -18.66 31.33 66.36
N VAL A 8 -17.61 31.00 65.62
CA VAL A 8 -17.68 30.82 64.16
C VAL A 8 -18.48 29.55 63.87
N ALA A 9 -19.59 29.70 63.14
CA ALA A 9 -20.36 28.58 62.62
C ALA A 9 -19.60 27.94 61.44
N GLU A 10 -19.10 26.72 61.62
CA GLU A 10 -18.58 25.90 60.52
C GLU A 10 -19.72 25.54 59.56
N GLY A 11 -19.76 26.24 58.43
CA GLY A 11 -20.56 25.85 57.28
C GLY A 11 -20.12 24.47 56.79
N ARG A 12 -20.99 23.48 56.97
CA ARG A 12 -20.83 22.12 56.44
C ARG A 12 -20.78 22.19 54.91
N ALA A 13 -19.57 22.24 54.34
CA ALA A 13 -19.37 22.14 52.90
C ALA A 13 -20.00 20.84 52.41
N LYS A 14 -21.06 20.95 51.60
CA LYS A 14 -21.64 19.81 50.87
C LYS A 14 -20.51 19.21 50.03
N LYS A 15 -20.00 18.03 50.44
CA LYS A 15 -19.17 17.19 49.58
C LYS A 15 -19.91 17.03 48.26
N ALA A 16 -19.34 17.55 47.18
CA ALA A 16 -19.85 17.31 45.84
C ALA A 16 -19.94 15.79 45.63
N LYS A 17 -21.09 15.31 45.15
CA LYS A 17 -21.24 13.92 44.72
C LYS A 17 -20.10 13.61 43.73
N PRO A 18 -19.34 12.51 43.88
CA PRO A 18 -18.42 12.09 42.84
C PRO A 18 -19.22 11.93 41.54
N ALA A 19 -18.70 12.46 40.44
CA ALA A 19 -19.29 12.28 39.12
C ALA A 19 -19.51 10.78 38.90
N ALA A 20 -20.74 10.38 38.54
CA ALA A 20 -21.05 9.00 38.23
C ALA A 20 -20.11 8.55 37.11
N ALA A 21 -19.46 7.40 37.30
CA ALA A 21 -18.67 6.81 36.24
C ALA A 21 -19.55 6.54 35.01
N PRO A 22 -19.03 6.72 33.79
CA PRO A 22 -19.82 6.49 32.58
C PRO A 22 -20.35 5.06 32.55
N ASP A 23 -21.63 4.93 32.21
CA ASP A 23 -22.30 3.64 32.02
C ASP A 23 -21.51 2.79 31.01
N GLY A 24 -21.40 1.47 31.25
CA GLY A 24 -20.69 0.56 30.34
C GLY A 24 -21.24 0.60 28.91
N LEU A 25 -22.54 0.86 28.77
CA LEU A 25 -23.16 1.07 27.46
C LEU A 25 -22.66 2.34 26.75
N ALA A 26 -22.48 3.44 27.49
CA ALA A 26 -21.94 4.68 26.95
C ALA A 26 -20.49 4.51 26.47
N VAL A 27 -19.68 3.74 27.20
CA VAL A 27 -18.30 3.42 26.80
C VAL A 27 -18.25 2.59 25.51
N VAL A 28 -19.09 1.55 25.39
CA VAL A 28 -19.17 0.72 24.18
C VAL A 28 -19.62 1.54 22.98
N ARG A 29 -20.67 2.36 23.15
CA ARG A 29 -21.21 3.25 22.13
C ARG A 29 -20.14 4.23 21.64
N ALA A 30 -19.44 4.90 22.56
CA ALA A 30 -18.38 5.84 22.21
C ALA A 30 -17.20 5.15 21.51
N LEU A 31 -16.75 3.98 21.98
CA LEU A 31 -15.68 3.21 21.34
C LEU A 31 -16.06 2.77 19.92
N ALA A 32 -17.29 2.33 19.69
CA ALA A 32 -17.77 1.95 18.36
C ALA A 32 -17.76 3.16 17.40
N ALA A 33 -18.29 4.30 17.83
CA ALA A 33 -18.30 5.53 17.02
C ALA A 33 -16.88 6.04 16.73
N GLU A 34 -15.99 6.10 17.73
CA GLU A 34 -14.60 6.52 17.51
C GLU A 34 -13.80 5.49 16.68
N THR A 35 -14.17 4.20 16.70
CA THR A 35 -13.57 3.18 15.81
C THR A 35 -13.90 3.43 14.35
N VAL A 36 -15.16 3.78 14.03
CA VAL A 36 -15.58 4.17 12.69
C VAL A 36 -14.83 5.42 12.23
N LEU A 37 -14.76 6.44 13.09
CA LEU A 37 -14.03 7.67 12.79
C LEU A 37 -12.53 7.42 12.63
N GLY A 38 -11.95 6.51 13.41
CA GLY A 38 -10.58 6.04 13.29
C GLY A 38 -10.32 5.32 11.96
N PHE A 39 -11.22 4.44 11.53
CA PHE A 39 -11.15 3.78 10.22
C PHE A 39 -11.11 4.80 9.08
N ILE A 40 -11.97 5.83 9.16
CA ILE A 40 -12.02 6.92 8.17
C ILE A 40 -10.74 7.77 8.21
N PHE A 41 -10.24 8.10 9.40
CA PHE A 41 -8.97 8.81 9.57
C PHE A 41 -7.82 8.07 8.86
N TRP A 42 -7.65 6.77 9.14
CA TRP A 42 -6.60 5.98 8.52
C TRP A 42 -6.81 5.81 7.02
N SER A 43 -8.06 5.69 6.57
CA SER A 43 -8.38 5.65 5.14
C SER A 43 -7.91 6.93 4.44
N LEU A 44 -8.27 8.11 4.96
CA LEU A 44 -7.84 9.40 4.40
C LEU A 44 -6.33 9.56 4.39
N LEU A 45 -5.65 9.20 5.49
CA LEU A 45 -4.20 9.25 5.57
C LEU A 45 -3.53 8.38 4.49
N HIS A 46 -4.04 7.17 4.25
CA HIS A 46 -3.54 6.28 3.19
C HIS A 46 -3.95 6.72 1.78
N GLY A 47 -5.13 7.33 1.60
CA GLY A 47 -5.64 7.73 0.29
C GLY A 47 -5.01 8.99 -0.27
N PHE A 48 -4.44 9.83 0.60
CA PHE A 48 -3.96 11.15 0.20
C PHE A 48 -2.63 11.12 -0.55
N GLY A 49 -1.63 10.41 0.00
CA GLY A 49 -0.30 10.30 -0.61
C GLY A 49 -0.32 9.82 -2.07
N PRO A 50 -0.96 8.67 -2.38
CA PRO A 50 -1.05 8.17 -3.76
C PRO A 50 -1.71 9.17 -4.72
N MET A 51 -2.70 9.93 -4.27
CA MET A 51 -3.39 10.91 -5.11
C MET A 51 -2.51 12.13 -5.43
N ILE A 52 -1.68 12.57 -4.47
CA ILE A 52 -0.67 13.62 -4.74
C ILE A 52 0.34 13.11 -5.77
N TRP A 53 0.81 11.87 -5.61
CA TRP A 53 1.81 11.27 -6.47
C TRP A 53 1.31 10.79 -7.84
N PHE A 54 0.00 10.74 -8.06
CA PHE A 54 -0.58 10.37 -9.35
C PHE A 54 -0.13 11.32 -10.48
N TYR A 55 -0.16 12.64 -10.25
CA TYR A 55 0.23 13.61 -11.28
C TYR A 55 1.72 13.58 -11.61
N PRO A 56 2.64 13.61 -10.62
CA PRO A 56 4.07 13.60 -10.91
C PRO A 56 4.53 12.29 -11.55
N LEU A 57 3.85 11.17 -11.25
CA LEU A 57 4.13 9.89 -11.91
C LEU A 57 3.66 9.88 -13.37
N ASN A 58 2.58 10.58 -13.71
CA ASN A 58 2.11 10.71 -15.08
C ASN A 58 2.97 11.65 -15.91
N GLU A 59 3.39 12.76 -15.31
CA GLU A 59 4.16 13.80 -15.99
C GLU A 59 5.68 13.52 -15.94
N LEU A 60 6.09 12.56 -15.11
CA LEU A 60 7.49 12.24 -14.79
C LEU A 60 8.31 13.45 -14.30
N GLU A 61 7.62 14.45 -13.75
CA GLU A 61 8.15 15.75 -13.33
C GLU A 61 7.34 16.29 -12.14
N ILE A 62 7.86 17.34 -11.47
CA ILE A 62 7.13 18.02 -10.40
C ILE A 62 5.99 18.84 -11.03
N SER A 63 4.75 18.51 -10.68
CA SER A 63 3.52 19.02 -11.31
C SER A 63 2.97 20.29 -10.66
N GLY A 64 3.42 20.63 -9.45
CA GLY A 64 2.85 21.66 -8.58
C GLY A 64 1.75 21.15 -7.65
N TYR A 65 1.11 20.01 -7.96
CA TYR A 65 0.10 19.39 -7.09
C TYR A 65 0.67 18.84 -5.78
N GLU A 66 2.00 18.69 -5.69
CA GLU A 66 2.72 18.34 -4.46
C GLU A 66 2.46 19.35 -3.34
N ALA A 67 2.15 20.61 -3.67
CA ALA A 67 1.81 21.64 -2.70
C ALA A 67 0.59 21.26 -1.83
N PHE A 68 -0.29 20.37 -2.30
CA PHE A 68 -1.40 19.85 -1.48
C PHE A 68 -0.91 19.14 -0.22
N VAL A 69 0.33 18.64 -0.16
CA VAL A 69 0.92 18.06 1.05
C VAL A 69 0.83 19.01 2.26
N LEU A 70 0.82 20.32 2.04
CA LEU A 70 0.65 21.35 3.07
C LEU A 70 -0.68 21.22 3.83
N ALA A 71 -1.71 20.60 3.25
CA ALA A 71 -2.98 20.32 3.92
C ALA A 71 -2.81 19.41 5.15
N ALA A 72 -1.81 18.52 5.16
CA ALA A 72 -1.51 17.70 6.33
C ALA A 72 -1.04 18.55 7.53
N PHE A 73 -0.42 19.71 7.29
CA PHE A 73 0.15 20.60 8.32
C PHE A 73 -0.84 21.54 9.01
N THR A 74 -2.16 21.33 8.82
CA THR A 74 -3.18 22.07 9.56
C THR A 74 -3.07 22.06 11.09
N PRO A 75 -2.41 21.08 11.77
CA PRO A 75 -2.06 21.23 13.19
C PRO A 75 -1.32 22.53 13.56
N ALA A 76 -0.65 23.18 12.61
CA ALA A 76 -0.06 24.51 12.82
C ALA A 76 -1.10 25.55 13.29
N LEU A 77 -2.34 25.46 12.81
CA LEU A 77 -3.43 26.36 13.19
C LEU A 77 -3.80 26.24 14.67
N ALA A 78 -3.59 25.07 15.28
CA ALA A 78 -3.75 24.88 16.73
C ALA A 78 -2.69 25.63 17.56
N GLY A 79 -1.72 26.31 16.93
CA GLY A 79 -0.83 27.25 17.60
C GLY A 79 -1.55 28.53 18.04
N VAL A 80 -2.65 28.87 17.37
CA VAL A 80 -3.52 29.98 17.73
C VAL A 80 -4.50 29.53 18.81
N GLY A 81 -4.43 30.12 20.00
CA GLY A 81 -5.22 29.69 21.16
C GLY A 81 -6.73 29.64 20.91
N ALA A 82 -7.28 30.59 20.15
CA ALA A 82 -8.69 30.61 19.78
C ALA A 82 -9.09 29.42 18.89
N VAL A 83 -8.26 29.08 17.89
CA VAL A 83 -8.49 27.92 17.02
C VAL A 83 -8.36 26.64 17.84
N PHE A 84 -7.33 26.50 18.66
CA PHE A 84 -7.14 25.33 19.50
C PHE A 84 -8.32 25.11 20.45
N HIS A 85 -8.84 26.18 21.07
CA HIS A 85 -10.04 26.09 21.90
C HIS A 85 -11.25 25.64 21.08
N ALA A 86 -11.46 26.22 19.89
CA ALA A 86 -12.57 25.89 19.01
C ALA A 86 -12.57 24.41 18.60
N VAL A 87 -11.42 23.87 18.17
CA VAL A 87 -11.30 22.46 17.76
C VAL A 87 -11.40 21.46 18.91
N GLN A 88 -11.43 21.92 20.16
CA GLN A 88 -11.68 21.08 21.34
C GLN A 88 -13.15 21.10 21.80
N THR A 89 -13.94 22.05 21.31
CA THR A 89 -15.37 22.11 21.63
C THR A 89 -16.15 20.96 20.99
N ARG A 90 -17.27 20.58 21.63
CA ARG A 90 -18.20 19.56 21.11
C ARG A 90 -18.59 19.83 19.66
N TRP A 91 -19.03 21.06 19.36
CA TRP A 91 -19.48 21.44 18.02
C TRP A 91 -18.33 21.64 17.02
N GLY A 92 -17.17 22.14 17.47
CA GLY A 92 -15.98 22.22 16.62
C GLY A 92 -15.49 20.83 16.18
N LEU A 93 -15.44 19.86 17.10
CA LEU A 93 -15.11 18.47 16.78
C LEU A 93 -16.19 17.84 15.88
N ALA A 94 -17.47 18.08 16.15
CA ALA A 94 -18.55 17.57 15.31
C ALA A 94 -18.44 18.08 13.87
N LEU A 95 -18.20 19.38 13.68
CA LEU A 95 -17.99 19.99 12.37
C LEU A 95 -16.77 19.40 11.66
N LEU A 96 -15.62 19.35 12.33
CA LEU A 96 -14.41 18.79 11.73
C LEU A 96 -14.58 17.31 11.35
N ARG A 97 -15.24 16.51 12.19
CA ARG A 97 -15.58 15.12 11.88
C ARG A 97 -16.53 15.03 10.69
N ALA A 98 -17.52 15.92 10.60
CA ALA A 98 -18.42 15.99 9.44
C ALA A 98 -17.65 16.27 8.14
N VAL A 99 -16.68 17.19 8.17
CA VAL A 99 -15.80 17.45 7.02
C VAL A 99 -14.95 16.21 6.70
N THR A 100 -14.32 15.59 7.70
CA THR A 100 -13.52 14.37 7.54
C THR A 100 -14.32 13.25 6.88
N VAL A 101 -15.51 12.92 7.40
CA VAL A 101 -16.37 11.88 6.84
C VAL A 101 -16.88 12.28 5.46
N GLY A 102 -17.38 13.51 5.28
CA GLY A 102 -17.90 13.98 4.00
C GLY A 102 -16.86 13.91 2.88
N CYS A 103 -15.59 14.12 3.18
CA CYS A 103 -14.50 14.04 2.21
C CYS A 103 -14.18 12.61 1.74
N VAL A 104 -14.74 11.57 2.37
CA VAL A 104 -14.72 10.20 1.83
C VAL A 104 -15.48 10.12 0.49
N ALA A 105 -16.44 11.02 0.25
CA ALA A 105 -17.15 11.14 -1.02
C ALA A 105 -16.25 11.58 -2.20
N SER A 106 -14.95 11.83 -1.96
CA SER A 106 -13.95 12.11 -3.02
C SER A 106 -13.91 11.06 -4.14
N PHE A 107 -14.31 9.81 -3.86
CA PHE A 107 -14.46 8.76 -4.86
C PHE A 107 -15.45 9.07 -5.98
N GLN A 108 -16.47 9.87 -5.64
CA GLN A 108 -17.56 10.25 -6.53
C GLN A 108 -17.26 11.59 -7.24
N ALA A 109 -16.04 12.12 -7.08
CA ALA A 109 -15.67 13.38 -7.71
C ALA A 109 -15.68 13.27 -9.25
N PRO A 110 -16.12 14.34 -9.95
CA PRO A 110 -16.24 14.33 -11.41
C PRO A 110 -14.88 14.38 -12.14
N SER A 111 -13.81 14.78 -11.43
CA SER A 111 -12.47 14.87 -11.97
C SER A 111 -11.41 14.48 -10.95
N THR A 112 -10.24 14.10 -11.45
CA THR A 112 -9.05 13.75 -10.67
C THR A 112 -8.62 14.90 -9.75
N LEU A 113 -8.71 16.15 -10.21
CA LEU A 113 -8.36 17.33 -9.42
C LEU A 113 -9.39 17.57 -8.31
N ALA A 114 -10.68 17.47 -8.62
CA ALA A 114 -11.73 17.58 -7.61
C ALA A 114 -11.55 16.51 -6.52
N ARG A 115 -11.19 15.28 -6.90
CA ARG A 115 -10.86 14.22 -5.95
C ARG A 115 -9.69 14.60 -5.04
N LEU A 116 -8.59 15.12 -5.60
CA LEU A 116 -7.41 15.56 -4.83
C LEU A 116 -7.77 16.67 -3.84
N VAL A 117 -8.53 17.69 -4.27
CA VAL A 117 -8.96 18.79 -3.41
C VAL A 117 -9.81 18.29 -2.24
N VAL A 118 -10.79 17.41 -2.51
CA VAL A 118 -11.66 16.84 -1.46
C VAL A 118 -10.85 15.96 -0.50
N LEU A 119 -9.92 15.14 -0.99
CA LEU A 119 -9.02 14.37 -0.13
C LEU A 119 -8.13 15.26 0.74
N ALA A 120 -7.60 16.35 0.19
CA ALA A 120 -6.79 17.31 0.93
C ALA A 120 -7.59 18.00 2.05
N MET A 121 -8.82 18.42 1.77
CA MET A 121 -9.74 18.96 2.79
C MET A 121 -10.03 17.92 3.89
N GLY A 122 -10.27 16.67 3.51
CA GLY A 122 -10.50 15.57 4.44
C GLY A 122 -9.28 15.31 5.32
N ASN A 123 -8.07 15.31 4.76
CA ASN A 123 -6.83 15.11 5.49
C ASN A 123 -6.55 16.28 6.46
N ALA A 124 -6.77 17.52 6.00
CA ALA A 124 -6.68 18.72 6.82
C ALA A 124 -7.63 18.66 8.03
N ALA A 125 -8.90 18.33 7.81
CA ALA A 125 -9.86 18.16 8.90
C ALA A 125 -9.46 17.01 9.83
N ALA A 126 -9.04 15.87 9.28
CA ALA A 126 -8.59 14.70 10.04
C ALA A 126 -7.43 15.02 10.99
N MET A 127 -6.43 15.78 10.54
CA MET A 127 -5.30 16.18 11.37
C MET A 127 -5.69 17.15 12.49
N LEU A 128 -6.66 18.05 12.25
CA LEU A 128 -7.23 18.89 13.30
C LEU A 128 -8.08 18.09 14.29
N VAL A 129 -8.85 17.09 13.84
CA VAL A 129 -9.56 16.15 14.72
C VAL A 129 -8.57 15.41 15.59
N PHE A 130 -7.47 14.92 15.03
CA PHE A 130 -6.42 14.20 15.76
C PHE A 130 -5.85 15.06 16.90
N VAL A 131 -5.50 16.32 16.63
CA VAL A 131 -5.04 17.27 17.66
C VAL A 131 -6.14 17.58 18.69
N GLY A 132 -7.35 17.91 18.23
CA GLY A 132 -8.47 18.31 19.09
C GLY A 132 -8.95 17.19 20.03
N THR A 133 -8.78 15.94 19.63
CA THR A 133 -9.14 14.75 20.41
C THR A 133 -8.02 14.29 21.33
N LEU A 134 -6.76 14.17 20.87
CA LEU A 134 -5.66 13.69 21.71
C LEU A 134 -5.24 14.67 22.79
N TRP A 135 -5.34 15.99 22.54
CA TRP A 135 -5.07 17.01 23.56
C TRP A 135 -6.35 17.48 24.29
N ASN A 136 -7.49 16.82 24.09
CA ASN A 136 -8.75 17.26 24.68
C ASN A 136 -8.66 17.36 26.22
N LYS A 137 -9.42 18.28 26.81
CA LYS A 137 -9.47 18.45 28.28
C LYS A 137 -10.15 17.27 28.98
N SER A 138 -11.07 16.58 28.28
CA SER A 138 -11.72 15.38 28.79
C SER A 138 -10.81 14.17 28.66
N ASN A 139 -10.43 13.57 29.81
CA ASN A 139 -9.71 12.30 29.86
C ASN A 139 -10.45 11.18 29.11
N PHE A 140 -11.78 11.13 29.26
CA PHE A 140 -12.61 10.15 28.59
C PHE A 140 -12.53 10.31 27.07
N GLN A 141 -12.71 11.52 26.56
CA GLN A 141 -12.62 11.78 25.11
C GLN A 141 -11.24 11.40 24.58
N ARG A 142 -10.16 11.78 25.27
CA ARG A 142 -8.79 11.44 24.89
C ARG A 142 -8.59 9.94 24.75
N THR A 143 -8.97 9.17 25.77
CA THR A 143 -8.79 7.71 25.79
C THR A 143 -9.62 6.99 24.75
N VAL A 144 -10.91 7.32 24.64
CA VAL A 144 -11.79 6.67 23.65
C VAL A 144 -11.37 7.03 22.23
N SER A 145 -10.90 8.26 21.98
CA SER A 145 -10.38 8.65 20.66
C SER A 145 -9.08 7.92 20.32
N PHE A 146 -8.15 7.78 21.27
CA PHE A 146 -6.93 6.99 21.08
C PHE A 146 -7.25 5.53 20.74
N TRP A 147 -8.12 4.88 21.51
CA TRP A 147 -8.50 3.50 21.22
C TRP A 147 -9.34 3.37 19.95
N GLY A 148 -10.21 4.34 19.65
CA GLY A 148 -10.94 4.39 18.39
C GLY A 148 -10.02 4.52 17.19
N LEU A 149 -8.94 5.30 17.29
CA LEU A 149 -7.89 5.36 16.28
C LEU A 149 -7.22 4.00 16.10
N MET A 150 -6.80 3.34 17.19
CA MET A 150 -6.13 2.02 17.11
C MET A 150 -7.08 0.94 16.58
N LEU A 151 -8.29 0.82 17.13
CA LEU A 151 -9.30 -0.13 16.66
C LEU A 151 -9.70 0.16 15.21
N GLY A 152 -9.77 1.43 14.82
CA GLY A 152 -10.01 1.87 13.45
C GLY A 152 -8.90 1.46 12.48
N PHE A 153 -7.64 1.46 12.93
CA PHE A 153 -6.51 0.90 12.16
C PHE A 153 -6.70 -0.59 11.93
N PHE A 154 -7.04 -1.36 12.97
CA PHE A 154 -7.32 -2.80 12.81
C PHE A 154 -8.55 -3.07 11.96
N ALA A 155 -9.58 -2.23 12.03
CA ALA A 155 -10.74 -2.30 11.14
C ALA A 155 -10.34 -2.02 9.69
N LEU A 156 -9.42 -1.10 9.43
CA LEU A 156 -8.87 -0.85 8.10
C LEU A 156 -8.10 -2.07 7.59
N LEU A 157 -7.24 -2.68 8.43
CA LEU A 157 -6.52 -3.90 8.06
C LEU A 157 -7.47 -5.06 7.78
N ALA A 158 -8.44 -5.31 8.66
CA ALA A 158 -9.45 -6.34 8.46
C ALA A 158 -10.24 -6.07 7.16
N GLY A 159 -10.69 -4.84 6.94
CA GLY A 159 -11.34 -4.42 5.69
C GLY A 159 -10.47 -4.71 4.46
N ARG A 160 -9.19 -4.32 4.48
CA ARG A 160 -8.24 -4.63 3.41
C ARG A 160 -8.10 -6.12 3.17
N VAL A 161 -8.09 -6.96 4.20
CA VAL A 161 -8.09 -8.42 4.02
C VAL A 161 -9.31 -8.87 3.20
N TRP A 162 -10.51 -8.44 3.55
CA TRP A 162 -11.74 -8.79 2.82
C TRP A 162 -11.75 -8.26 1.38
N TYR A 163 -11.18 -7.08 1.14
CA TYR A 163 -11.14 -6.41 -0.17
C TYR A 163 -9.81 -6.60 -0.93
N THR A 164 -9.09 -7.71 -0.69
CA THR A 164 -7.85 -8.06 -1.42
C THR A 164 -6.81 -6.92 -1.44
N SER A 165 -6.64 -6.30 -0.28
CA SER A 165 -5.74 -5.19 0.05
C SER A 165 -6.24 -3.78 -0.37
N LEU A 166 -7.39 -3.66 -1.05
CA LEU A 166 -8.01 -2.36 -1.34
C LEU A 166 -8.65 -1.75 -0.07
N SER A 167 -8.62 -0.43 0.03
CA SER A 167 -9.36 0.28 1.09
C SER A 167 -10.87 0.20 0.80
N PRO A 168 -11.69 -0.37 1.70
CA PRO A 168 -13.14 -0.45 1.46
C PRO A 168 -13.80 0.91 1.26
N ALA A 169 -13.23 1.99 1.82
CA ALA A 169 -13.71 3.36 1.61
C ALA A 169 -13.77 3.76 0.13
N TRP A 170 -12.93 3.16 -0.72
CA TRP A 170 -12.78 3.49 -2.15
C TRP A 170 -12.61 2.25 -3.04
N ALA A 171 -13.18 1.12 -2.63
CA ALA A 171 -13.23 -0.07 -3.46
C ALA A 171 -14.26 0.11 -4.59
N ASP A 172 -15.49 0.47 -4.22
CA ASP A 172 -16.57 0.76 -5.16
C ASP A 172 -17.56 1.80 -4.59
N ILE A 173 -18.54 2.20 -5.40
CA ILE A 173 -19.53 3.24 -5.04
C ILE A 173 -20.40 2.80 -3.86
N THR A 174 -20.73 1.51 -3.77
CA THR A 174 -21.58 0.97 -2.72
C THR A 174 -20.83 1.02 -1.39
N THR A 175 -19.59 0.53 -1.35
CA THR A 175 -18.79 0.53 -0.12
C THR A 175 -18.46 1.95 0.33
N ASN A 176 -18.17 2.86 -0.60
CA ASN A 176 -18.00 4.28 -0.32
C ASN A 176 -19.23 4.87 0.37
N SER A 177 -20.43 4.58 -0.14
CA SER A 177 -21.70 5.04 0.42
C SER A 177 -21.98 4.45 1.80
N VAL A 178 -21.66 3.18 2.04
CA VAL A 178 -21.78 2.54 3.37
C VAL A 178 -20.85 3.21 4.38
N VAL A 179 -19.59 3.46 4.02
CA VAL A 179 -18.63 4.14 4.91
C VAL A 179 -19.10 5.55 5.25
N LEU A 180 -19.64 6.29 4.28
CA LEU A 180 -20.26 7.61 4.50
C LEU A 180 -21.44 7.54 5.46
N ALA A 181 -22.35 6.59 5.26
CA ALA A 181 -23.55 6.43 6.10
C ALA A 181 -23.18 6.07 7.55
N VAL A 182 -22.31 5.08 7.75
CA VAL A 182 -21.86 4.66 9.09
C VAL A 182 -21.04 5.77 9.75
N GLY A 183 -20.23 6.51 8.99
CA GLY A 183 -19.52 7.70 9.46
C GLY A 183 -20.46 8.80 9.92
N ALA A 184 -21.55 9.07 9.17
CA ALA A 184 -22.56 10.05 9.55
C ALA A 184 -23.26 9.67 10.87
N VAL A 185 -23.60 8.39 11.05
CA VAL A 185 -24.14 7.88 12.32
C VAL A 185 -23.13 8.10 13.46
N ALA A 186 -21.85 7.79 13.26
CA ALA A 186 -20.82 8.02 14.27
C ALA A 186 -20.64 9.51 14.62
N ILE A 187 -20.78 10.43 13.66
CA ILE A 187 -20.75 11.87 13.92
C ILE A 187 -21.92 12.29 14.78
N VAL A 188 -23.15 11.93 14.38
CA VAL A 188 -24.37 12.28 15.13
C VAL A 188 -24.28 11.72 16.54
N ASP A 189 -23.80 10.49 16.68
CA ASP A 189 -23.56 9.85 17.97
C ASP A 189 -22.66 10.68 18.89
N ARG A 190 -21.46 11.02 18.41
CA ARG A 190 -20.49 11.81 19.20
C ARG A 190 -20.95 13.25 19.40
N ALA A 191 -21.67 13.83 18.44
CA ALA A 191 -22.21 15.19 18.55
C ALA A 191 -23.36 15.26 19.56
N LEU A 192 -24.11 14.18 19.77
CA LEU A 192 -25.23 14.12 20.73
C LEU A 192 -24.82 13.59 22.11
N ALA A 193 -23.63 13.03 22.27
CA ALA A 193 -23.16 12.52 23.56
C ALA A 193 -22.93 13.63 24.61
N ASP A 194 -23.38 13.39 25.84
CA ASP A 194 -23.24 14.32 26.98
C ASP A 194 -21.88 14.20 27.69
N ASP A 195 -21.02 13.30 27.24
CA ASP A 195 -19.71 12.97 27.85
C ASP A 195 -18.67 14.11 27.73
N TYR A 196 -19.01 15.22 27.08
CA TYR A 196 -18.13 16.39 26.88
C TYR A 196 -18.06 17.33 28.09
N GLU A 197 -18.96 17.22 29.07
CA GLU A 197 -19.17 18.28 30.08
C GLU A 197 -18.29 18.24 31.33
N ASN A 198 -17.36 17.30 31.50
CA ASN A 198 -16.52 17.27 32.71
C ASN A 198 -15.04 17.57 32.43
N PRO A 199 -14.61 18.84 32.45
CA PRO A 199 -13.21 19.14 32.68
C PRO A 199 -12.85 18.63 34.07
N GLY A 200 -11.97 17.62 34.15
CA GLY A 200 -11.40 17.21 35.43
C GLY A 200 -10.81 18.44 36.12
N LYS A 201 -11.25 18.71 37.36
CA LYS A 201 -10.85 19.90 38.14
C LYS A 201 -9.38 19.93 38.52
N ASP A 202 -8.62 18.88 38.24
CA ASP A 202 -7.19 18.82 38.44
C ASP A 202 -6.53 18.41 37.11
N ASP A 203 -6.02 19.38 36.36
CA ASP A 203 -4.94 19.12 35.41
C ASP A 203 -3.63 19.45 36.16
N PRO A 204 -3.03 18.48 36.87
CA PRO A 204 -1.68 18.68 37.41
C PRO A 204 -0.76 18.72 36.19
N ARG A 205 -0.62 19.91 35.60
CA ARG A 205 0.36 20.18 34.55
C ARG A 205 1.69 19.62 35.06
N PRO A 206 2.27 18.59 34.42
CA PRO A 206 3.45 17.95 34.96
C PRO A 206 4.55 18.98 35.09
N THR A 207 5.22 18.97 36.24
CA THR A 207 6.33 19.89 36.58
C THR A 207 7.52 19.74 35.62
N GLN A 208 7.63 18.62 34.92
CA GLN A 208 8.57 18.37 33.82
C GLN A 208 7.85 17.82 32.59
N ARG A 209 8.03 18.47 31.44
CA ARG A 209 7.55 17.98 30.14
C ARG A 209 8.66 17.24 29.41
N PRO A 210 8.35 16.17 28.65
CA PRO A 210 9.33 15.52 27.80
C PRO A 210 9.82 16.48 26.70
N SER A 211 10.99 16.18 26.12
CA SER A 211 11.51 16.96 24.98
C SER A 211 10.57 16.82 23.80
N TRP A 212 9.83 17.88 23.49
CA TRP A 212 8.87 17.89 22.39
C TRP A 212 9.54 17.61 21.04
N VAL A 213 10.82 17.99 20.85
CA VAL A 213 11.57 17.72 19.62
C VAL A 213 11.79 16.21 19.45
N LEU A 214 12.34 15.55 20.47
CA LEU A 214 12.58 14.10 20.42
C LEU A 214 11.26 13.36 20.22
N VAL A 215 10.23 13.69 21.02
CA VAL A 215 8.89 13.09 20.90
C VAL A 215 8.31 13.28 19.50
N SER A 216 8.49 14.46 18.90
CA SER A 216 8.00 14.70 17.53
C SER A 216 8.66 13.78 16.52
N VAL A 217 9.99 13.64 16.60
CA VAL A 217 10.80 12.83 15.70
C VAL A 217 10.43 11.35 15.83
N GLY A 218 10.44 10.80 17.04
CA GLY A 218 10.08 9.40 17.25
C GLY A 218 8.62 9.07 16.92
N PHE A 219 7.68 9.98 17.22
CA PHE A 219 6.28 9.77 16.85
C PHE A 219 6.07 9.84 15.33
N GLY A 220 6.79 10.75 14.64
CA GLY A 220 6.79 10.82 13.17
C GLY A 220 7.26 9.52 12.53
N SER A 221 8.38 8.98 13.01
CA SER A 221 8.90 7.68 12.56
C SER A 221 7.99 6.51 12.91
N LEU A 222 7.33 6.54 14.09
CA LEU A 222 6.35 5.51 14.47
C LEU A 222 5.11 5.56 13.55
N LEU A 223 4.61 6.76 13.24
CA LEU A 223 3.49 6.95 12.33
C LEU A 223 3.86 6.47 10.92
N PHE A 224 5.06 6.81 10.44
CA PHE A 224 5.60 6.29 9.18
C PHE A 224 5.64 4.77 9.19
N LEU A 225 6.30 4.14 10.17
CA LEU A 225 6.44 2.69 10.25
C LEU A 225 5.08 1.98 10.27
N THR A 226 4.14 2.52 11.04
CA THR A 226 2.78 1.99 11.18
C THR A 226 2.00 2.08 9.87
N GLN A 227 2.06 3.23 9.19
CA GLN A 227 1.34 3.41 7.93
C GLN A 227 2.02 2.69 6.78
N ALA A 228 3.30 2.99 6.54
CA ALA A 228 4.06 2.52 5.39
C ALA A 228 4.22 1.00 5.34
N ILE A 229 4.68 0.42 6.44
CA ILE A 229 5.03 -1.01 6.50
C ILE A 229 3.84 -1.82 6.98
N TYR A 230 3.14 -1.36 8.02
CA TYR A 230 2.08 -2.12 8.67
C TYR A 230 0.66 -1.71 8.31
N GLY A 231 0.46 -0.71 7.45
CA GLY A 231 -0.86 -0.33 6.93
C GLY A 231 -1.47 -1.35 5.99
N GLU A 232 -0.72 -2.38 5.61
CA GLU A 232 -1.18 -3.52 4.83
C GLU A 232 -0.48 -4.80 5.29
N VAL A 233 -1.24 -5.86 5.56
CA VAL A 233 -0.73 -7.11 6.14
C VAL A 233 0.10 -7.95 5.16
N SER A 234 0.00 -7.68 3.85
CA SER A 234 0.79 -8.38 2.82
C SER A 234 2.16 -7.77 2.53
N VAL A 235 2.48 -6.59 3.09
CA VAL A 235 3.77 -5.90 2.81
C VAL A 235 4.96 -6.77 3.20
N VAL A 236 4.95 -7.34 4.41
CA VAL A 236 6.05 -8.16 4.94
C VAL A 236 6.32 -9.37 4.05
N SER A 237 5.28 -10.08 3.63
CA SER A 237 5.40 -11.21 2.69
C SER A 237 6.01 -10.81 1.35
N ARG A 238 5.63 -9.65 0.82
CA ARG A 238 6.14 -9.13 -0.46
C ARG A 238 7.57 -8.59 -0.36
N TRP A 239 7.99 -8.16 0.83
CA TRP A 239 9.32 -7.63 1.09
C TRP A 239 10.39 -8.72 0.98
N VAL A 240 10.09 -9.92 1.50
CA VAL A 240 11.08 -11.00 1.72
C VAL A 240 11.04 -12.10 0.66
N VAL A 241 10.23 -11.92 -0.38
CA VAL A 241 9.97 -12.94 -1.42
C VAL A 241 11.18 -13.17 -2.33
N THR A 242 11.40 -14.42 -2.72
CA THR A 242 12.45 -14.82 -3.69
C THR A 242 11.86 -15.57 -4.90
N GLY A 243 12.71 -16.01 -5.83
CA GLY A 243 12.29 -16.80 -6.99
C GLY A 243 11.91 -18.24 -6.64
N TYR A 244 11.11 -18.89 -7.48
CA TYR A 244 10.73 -20.31 -7.38
C TYR A 244 11.97 -21.22 -7.50
N PRO A 245 12.10 -22.33 -6.73
CA PRO A 245 11.05 -23.07 -6.01
C PRO A 245 10.74 -22.64 -4.57
N ASP A 246 11.57 -21.80 -3.96
CA ASP A 246 11.35 -21.33 -2.59
C ASP A 246 11.05 -19.83 -2.60
N PRO A 247 9.81 -19.42 -2.95
CA PRO A 247 9.45 -18.01 -2.99
C PRO A 247 9.27 -17.41 -1.59
N GLY A 248 9.18 -18.22 -0.53
CA GLY A 248 8.83 -17.76 0.81
C GLY A 248 7.32 -17.59 1.03
N PRO A 249 6.92 -16.88 2.11
CA PRO A 249 5.53 -16.84 2.56
C PRO A 249 4.64 -15.98 1.66
N ALA A 250 3.59 -16.59 1.10
CA ALA A 250 2.59 -15.88 0.30
C ALA A 250 1.72 -14.92 1.14
N PRO A 251 1.23 -13.80 0.58
CA PRO A 251 0.34 -12.86 1.27
C PRO A 251 -0.86 -13.49 2.01
N ASN A 252 -1.49 -14.51 1.42
CA ASN A 252 -2.54 -15.32 2.04
C ASN A 252 -2.03 -16.77 2.15
N PRO A 253 -2.04 -17.42 3.33
CA PRO A 253 -2.56 -16.96 4.62
C PRO A 253 -1.55 -16.24 5.52
N TRP A 254 -0.28 -16.09 5.13
CA TRP A 254 0.77 -15.63 6.06
C TRP A 254 0.57 -14.21 6.57
N GLY A 255 -0.12 -13.32 5.83
CA GLY A 255 -0.51 -12.01 6.35
C GLY A 255 -1.32 -12.07 7.65
N SER A 256 -1.96 -13.20 7.96
CA SER A 256 -2.63 -13.42 9.25
C SER A 256 -1.66 -13.35 10.44
N LEU A 257 -0.41 -13.81 10.28
CA LEU A 257 0.61 -13.71 11.33
C LEU A 257 1.09 -12.27 11.54
N VAL A 258 1.09 -11.44 10.50
CA VAL A 258 1.35 -10.00 10.65
C VAL A 258 0.21 -9.33 11.42
N LEU A 259 -1.04 -9.62 11.06
CA LEU A 259 -2.22 -9.11 11.78
C LEU A 259 -2.22 -9.53 13.25
N LEU A 260 -1.92 -10.80 13.52
CA LEU A 260 -1.77 -11.32 14.88
C LEU A 260 -0.59 -10.68 15.60
N GLY A 261 0.55 -10.48 14.94
CA GLY A 261 1.71 -9.80 15.52
C GLY A 261 1.37 -8.38 15.99
N LEU A 262 0.69 -7.60 15.14
CA LEU A 262 0.19 -6.27 15.48
C LEU A 262 -0.78 -6.31 16.68
N ALA A 263 -1.72 -7.27 16.69
CA ALA A 263 -2.68 -7.39 17.78
C ALA A 263 -1.99 -7.75 19.11
N ASN A 264 -1.04 -8.68 19.06
CA ASN A 264 -0.25 -9.08 20.23
C ASN A 264 0.61 -7.93 20.75
N GLY A 265 1.18 -7.10 19.88
CA GLY A 265 1.90 -5.89 20.30
C GLY A 265 1.00 -4.97 21.12
N LEU A 266 -0.22 -4.68 20.65
CA LEU A 266 -1.20 -3.92 21.43
C LEU A 266 -1.58 -4.59 22.76
N LEU A 267 -1.72 -5.92 22.82
CA LEU A 267 -2.01 -6.61 24.08
C LEU A 267 -0.84 -6.50 25.08
N LEU A 268 0.40 -6.56 24.58
CA LEU A 268 1.62 -6.40 25.39
C LEU A 268 1.87 -4.97 25.83
N SER A 269 1.22 -3.99 25.19
CA SER A 269 1.42 -2.56 25.47
C SER A 269 1.04 -2.13 26.89
N SER A 270 0.26 -2.94 27.63
CA SER A 270 -0.01 -2.68 29.05
C SER A 270 1.18 -2.95 29.97
N SER A 271 2.23 -3.62 29.48
CA SER A 271 3.45 -3.90 30.23
C SER A 271 4.47 -2.80 29.99
N ASP A 272 4.51 -1.81 30.90
CA ASP A 272 5.44 -0.68 30.81
C ASP A 272 6.91 -1.12 30.90
N TRP A 273 7.17 -2.17 31.66
CA TRP A 273 8.50 -2.77 31.80
C TRP A 273 9.01 -3.32 30.46
N LEU A 274 8.17 -4.04 29.71
CA LEU A 274 8.56 -4.63 28.44
C LEU A 274 8.77 -3.54 27.38
N THR A 275 7.79 -2.65 27.22
CA THR A 275 7.76 -1.62 26.17
C THR A 275 8.82 -0.54 26.37
N GLY A 276 9.21 -0.26 27.61
CA GLY A 276 10.33 0.63 27.94
C GLY A 276 11.71 -0.05 27.98
N SER A 277 11.79 -1.38 27.82
CA SER A 277 13.03 -2.13 27.97
C SER A 277 13.98 -1.90 26.78
N PRO A 278 15.27 -1.58 27.02
CA PRO A 278 16.28 -1.55 25.97
C PRO A 278 16.42 -2.89 25.23
N LEU A 279 16.23 -4.01 25.93
CA LEU A 279 16.28 -5.34 25.30
C LEU A 279 15.14 -5.54 24.29
N TRP A 280 13.95 -5.00 24.59
CA TRP A 280 12.82 -5.07 23.66
C TRP A 280 13.04 -4.18 22.43
N PHE A 281 13.65 -3.01 22.62
CA PHE A 281 14.10 -2.19 21.49
C PHE A 281 15.18 -2.88 20.63
N LEU A 282 16.18 -3.50 21.26
CA LEU A 282 17.24 -4.22 20.55
C LEU A 282 16.70 -5.43 19.79
N ALA A 283 15.88 -6.27 20.42
CA ALA A 283 15.36 -7.48 19.80
C ALA A 283 14.19 -7.21 18.84
N GLY A 284 13.17 -6.50 19.33
CA GLY A 284 11.93 -6.23 18.60
C GLY A 284 12.08 -5.14 17.54
N GLY A 285 12.76 -4.04 17.87
CA GLY A 285 12.99 -2.92 16.97
C GLY A 285 14.16 -3.18 16.01
N ILE A 286 15.40 -3.15 16.51
CA ILE A 286 16.60 -3.29 15.67
C ILE A 286 16.69 -4.69 15.05
N GLY A 287 16.53 -5.74 15.84
CA GLY A 287 16.60 -7.13 15.38
C GLY A 287 15.53 -7.45 14.33
N GLY A 288 14.27 -7.05 14.59
CA GLY A 288 13.18 -7.21 13.63
C GLY A 288 13.42 -6.45 12.31
N ALA A 289 13.89 -5.19 12.39
CA ALA A 289 14.23 -4.37 11.23
C ALA A 289 15.42 -4.89 10.42
N ALA A 290 16.47 -5.38 11.09
CA ALA A 290 17.60 -6.01 10.41
C ALA A 290 17.18 -7.33 9.75
N ALA A 291 16.36 -8.13 10.41
CA ALA A 291 15.90 -9.41 9.90
C ALA A 291 15.04 -9.25 8.63
N ILE A 292 14.03 -8.37 8.62
CA ILE A 292 13.21 -8.13 7.41
C ILE A 292 14.05 -7.60 6.23
N GLN A 293 15.12 -6.86 6.51
CA GLN A 293 15.94 -6.23 5.48
C GLN A 293 17.01 -7.14 4.88
N PHE A 294 17.60 -8.03 5.68
CA PHE A 294 18.79 -8.79 5.27
C PHE A 294 18.58 -10.30 5.23
N LEU A 295 17.49 -10.83 5.77
CA LEU A 295 17.19 -12.26 5.71
C LEU A 295 16.12 -12.55 4.65
N PRO A 296 16.27 -13.64 3.87
CA PRO A 296 15.30 -14.00 2.84
C PRO A 296 14.10 -14.75 3.43
N THR A 297 13.03 -14.84 2.63
CA THR A 297 11.89 -15.73 2.79
C THR A 297 11.30 -15.76 4.21
N TYR A 298 11.23 -16.93 4.84
CA TYR A 298 10.57 -17.14 6.12
C TYR A 298 11.33 -16.49 7.29
N GLN A 299 12.66 -16.42 7.22
CA GLN A 299 13.47 -15.80 8.28
C GLN A 299 13.24 -14.29 8.33
N GLY A 300 13.30 -13.64 7.16
CA GLY A 300 12.96 -12.22 7.05
C GLY A 300 11.51 -11.96 7.44
N PHE A 301 10.59 -12.85 7.06
CA PHE A 301 9.17 -12.74 7.42
C PHE A 301 8.96 -12.76 8.93
N LEU A 302 9.57 -13.69 9.65
CA LEU A 302 9.50 -13.74 11.12
C LEU A 302 10.08 -12.49 11.77
N GLY A 303 11.16 -11.94 11.20
CA GLY A 303 11.69 -10.63 11.58
C GLY A 303 10.69 -9.49 11.41
N GLY A 304 9.98 -9.47 10.28
CA GLY A 304 8.93 -8.49 10.02
C GLY A 304 7.71 -8.63 10.93
N VAL A 305 7.34 -9.86 11.33
CA VAL A 305 6.30 -10.10 12.34
C VAL A 305 6.76 -9.61 13.72
N LEU A 306 7.99 -9.90 14.12
CA LEU A 306 8.56 -9.41 15.38
C LEU A 306 8.57 -7.88 15.46
N LEU A 307 8.98 -7.22 14.37
CA LEU A 307 8.92 -5.77 14.25
C LEU A 307 7.48 -5.24 14.31
N ALA A 308 6.48 -6.00 13.85
CA ALA A 308 5.06 -5.65 13.95
C ALA A 308 4.59 -5.61 15.41
N VAL A 309 4.98 -6.62 16.19
CA VAL A 309 4.73 -6.69 17.64
C VAL A 309 5.38 -5.48 18.33
N TYR A 310 6.64 -5.19 18.02
CA TYR A 310 7.35 -4.04 18.59
C TYR A 310 6.62 -2.73 18.29
N THR A 311 6.33 -2.46 17.00
CA THR A 311 5.70 -1.23 16.51
C THR A 311 4.41 -0.90 17.26
N THR A 312 3.50 -1.85 17.38
CA THR A 312 2.20 -1.64 18.04
C THR A 312 2.29 -1.66 19.56
N SER A 313 3.27 -2.35 20.14
CA SER A 313 3.46 -2.37 21.60
C SER A 313 3.83 -1.02 22.20
N ILE A 314 4.56 -0.18 21.46
CA ILE A 314 5.03 1.12 21.96
C ILE A 314 4.07 2.28 21.71
N TRP A 315 3.00 2.08 20.93
CA TRP A 315 2.03 3.13 20.56
C TRP A 315 1.42 3.85 21.77
N PRO A 316 0.91 3.14 22.80
CA PRO A 316 0.40 3.78 24.02
C PRO A 316 1.42 4.67 24.72
N GLN A 317 2.61 4.12 25.00
CA GLN A 317 3.67 4.85 25.69
C GLN A 317 4.21 6.05 24.90
N MET A 318 4.25 5.94 23.57
CA MET A 318 4.62 7.06 22.70
C MET A 318 3.54 8.15 22.72
N SER A 319 2.27 7.76 22.69
CA SER A 319 1.12 8.68 22.74
C SER A 319 1.04 9.40 24.09
N ASP A 320 1.37 8.72 25.20
CA ASP A 320 1.45 9.32 26.53
C ASP A 320 2.48 10.45 26.59
N ARG A 321 3.63 10.29 25.91
CA ARG A 321 4.64 11.35 25.79
C ARG A 321 4.18 12.48 24.86
N LEU A 322 3.49 12.12 23.77
CA LEU A 322 2.98 13.06 22.79
C LEU A 322 2.04 14.09 23.41
N VAL A 323 1.02 13.64 24.15
CA VAL A 323 -0.03 14.52 24.71
C VAL A 323 0.49 15.50 25.77
N LEU A 324 1.68 15.26 26.34
CA LEU A 324 2.34 16.16 27.29
C LEU A 324 3.11 17.30 26.60
N CYS A 325 3.35 17.19 25.29
CA CYS A 325 4.05 18.20 24.50
C CYS A 325 3.08 19.27 23.98
N PRO A 326 3.56 20.46 23.58
CA PRO A 326 2.67 21.46 22.99
C PRO A 326 2.14 21.01 21.62
N PRO A 327 0.82 21.01 21.39
CA PRO A 327 0.19 20.31 20.26
C PRO A 327 0.71 20.75 18.89
N ALA A 328 0.65 22.06 18.60
CA ALA A 328 0.92 22.58 17.26
C ALA A 328 2.36 22.31 16.78
N ARG A 329 3.37 22.79 17.52
CA ARG A 329 4.78 22.63 17.12
C ARG A 329 5.22 21.17 17.10
N THR A 330 4.67 20.35 18.00
CA THR A 330 5.01 18.92 18.08
C THR A 330 4.45 18.20 16.84
N MET A 331 3.18 18.42 16.52
CA MET A 331 2.57 17.79 15.36
C MET A 331 3.14 18.29 14.03
N VAL A 332 3.50 19.57 13.92
CA VAL A 332 4.17 20.09 12.71
C VAL A 332 5.50 19.35 12.47
N LEU A 333 6.33 19.20 13.51
CA LEU A 333 7.60 18.48 13.37
C LEU A 333 7.38 16.96 13.15
N THR A 334 6.41 16.36 13.84
CA THR A 334 6.00 14.96 13.61
C THR A 334 5.63 14.70 12.17
N LEU A 335 4.78 15.55 11.58
CA LEU A 335 4.34 15.43 10.20
C LEU A 335 5.47 15.72 9.22
N ALA A 336 6.37 16.66 9.54
CA ALA A 336 7.57 16.88 8.75
C ALA A 336 8.47 15.63 8.71
N VAL A 337 8.73 14.99 9.85
CA VAL A 337 9.54 13.76 9.92
C VAL A 337 8.86 12.61 9.19
N TYR A 338 7.56 12.41 9.46
CA TYR A 338 6.75 11.43 8.73
C TYR A 338 6.82 11.64 7.21
N LEU A 339 6.67 12.88 6.73
CA LEU A 339 6.74 13.19 5.31
C LEU A 339 8.15 12.99 4.76
N VAL A 340 9.20 13.42 5.46
CA VAL A 340 10.59 13.18 5.06
C VAL A 340 10.87 11.69 4.91
N GLU A 341 10.37 10.85 5.83
CA GLU A 341 10.51 9.40 5.72
C GLU A 341 9.69 8.83 4.55
N MET A 342 8.46 9.31 4.33
CA MET A 342 7.64 8.95 3.16
C MET A 342 8.33 9.32 1.83
N PHE A 343 8.87 10.54 1.72
CA PHE A 343 9.69 10.97 0.58
C PHE A 343 10.96 10.12 0.48
N GLY A 344 11.58 9.77 1.61
CA GLY A 344 12.74 8.88 1.67
C GLY A 344 12.51 7.55 0.96
N MET A 345 11.30 6.99 1.01
CA MET A 345 10.98 5.76 0.26
C MET A 345 10.96 6.01 -1.25
N VAL A 346 10.37 7.14 -1.67
CA VAL A 346 10.33 7.57 -3.07
C VAL A 346 11.76 7.81 -3.54
N TRP A 347 12.60 8.42 -2.73
CA TRP A 347 14.03 8.62 -2.98
C TRP A 347 14.85 7.34 -3.02
N CYS A 348 14.40 6.24 -2.42
CA CYS A 348 15.06 4.95 -2.57
C CYS A 348 14.65 4.23 -3.86
N THR A 349 13.48 4.57 -4.41
CA THR A 349 12.82 3.81 -5.50
C THR A 349 12.81 4.55 -6.83
N ALA A 350 12.37 5.79 -6.83
CA ALA A 350 12.26 6.70 -7.99
C ALA A 350 13.43 7.69 -8.01
N TYR A 351 14.61 7.26 -7.58
CA TYR A 351 15.74 8.14 -7.29
C TYR A 351 16.29 8.89 -8.52
N ASN A 352 16.07 8.37 -9.72
CA ASN A 352 16.39 9.05 -10.97
C ASN A 352 15.54 10.30 -11.24
N PHE A 353 14.37 10.40 -10.62
CA PHE A 353 13.40 11.45 -10.87
C PHE A 353 13.40 12.52 -9.77
N VAL A 354 14.30 12.41 -8.79
CA VAL A 354 14.31 13.28 -7.62
C VAL A 354 15.72 13.80 -7.28
N PRO A 355 15.86 15.06 -6.85
CA PRO A 355 17.16 15.65 -6.54
C PRO A 355 17.91 14.84 -5.46
N LEU A 356 19.22 14.63 -5.65
CA LEU A 356 20.09 13.88 -4.71
C LEU A 356 19.72 12.38 -4.54
N GLY A 357 18.83 11.83 -5.36
CA GLY A 357 18.42 10.43 -5.26
C GLY A 357 19.56 9.42 -5.45
N GLU A 358 20.62 9.77 -6.17
CA GLU A 358 21.81 8.92 -6.36
C GLU A 358 22.43 8.41 -5.05
N TYR A 359 22.32 9.19 -3.96
CA TYR A 359 22.87 8.82 -2.64
C TYR A 359 21.97 7.86 -1.85
N THR A 360 20.68 7.81 -2.19
CA THR A 360 19.66 6.98 -1.52
C THR A 360 19.27 5.74 -2.33
N ARG A 361 19.82 5.59 -3.54
CA ARG A 361 19.64 4.43 -4.43
C ARG A 361 19.67 3.09 -3.70
N GLU A 362 18.53 2.39 -3.68
CA GLU A 362 18.38 1.05 -3.08
C GLU A 362 18.73 0.98 -1.58
N ARG A 363 18.84 2.12 -0.89
CA ARG A 363 19.29 2.20 0.50
C ARG A 363 18.16 2.23 1.51
N THR A 364 17.10 1.45 1.27
CA THR A 364 15.95 1.34 2.18
C THR A 364 16.36 0.97 3.61
N TYR A 365 17.45 0.21 3.78
CA TYR A 365 18.00 -0.12 5.10
C TYR A 365 18.41 1.11 5.91
N ILE A 366 18.86 2.21 5.27
CA ILE A 366 19.20 3.46 5.94
C ILE A 366 17.94 4.13 6.46
N LEU A 367 16.89 4.18 5.64
CA LEU A 367 15.59 4.74 6.03
C LEU A 367 15.00 3.98 7.21
N LEU A 368 14.97 2.64 7.12
CA LEU A 368 14.46 1.81 8.22
C LEU A 368 15.30 1.95 9.49
N ALA A 369 16.63 1.99 9.38
CA ALA A 369 17.51 2.25 10.52
C ALA A 369 17.23 3.63 11.13
N PHE A 370 17.07 4.67 10.32
CA PHE A 370 16.72 6.02 10.77
C PHE A 370 15.41 6.02 11.56
N SER A 371 14.34 5.42 11.02
CA SER A 371 13.04 5.35 11.70
C SER A 371 13.14 4.65 13.06
N ILE A 372 13.82 3.50 13.13
CA ILE A 372 13.96 2.72 14.37
C ILE A 372 14.84 3.44 15.39
N LEU A 373 15.93 4.09 14.97
CA LEU A 373 16.78 4.89 15.86
C LEU A 373 16.04 6.10 16.43
N CYS A 374 15.23 6.78 15.62
CA CYS A 374 14.38 7.90 16.06
C CYS A 374 13.34 7.47 17.10
N ILE A 375 12.70 6.32 16.89
CA ILE A 375 11.79 5.70 17.85
C ILE A 375 12.53 5.37 19.16
N GLY A 376 13.67 4.67 19.08
CA GLY A 376 14.47 4.27 20.24
C GLY A 376 14.99 5.46 21.05
N ALA A 377 15.49 6.50 20.36
CA ALA A 377 15.94 7.73 20.99
C ALA A 377 14.81 8.38 21.81
N THR A 378 13.59 8.40 21.28
CA THR A 378 12.45 8.93 22.02
C THR A 378 12.10 8.07 23.22
N MET A 379 11.98 6.75 23.04
CA MET A 379 11.58 5.82 24.10
C MET A 379 12.56 5.82 25.28
N HIS A 380 13.86 5.94 25.02
CA HIS A 380 14.91 5.80 26.03
C HIS A 380 15.51 7.11 26.55
N LEU A 381 15.46 8.22 25.78
CA LEU A 381 15.98 9.51 26.21
C LEU A 381 14.89 10.45 26.78
N THR A 382 13.62 10.06 26.70
CA THR A 382 12.51 10.82 27.29
C THR A 382 11.79 10.00 28.37
N ARG A 383 11.48 10.66 29.49
CA ARG A 383 10.77 10.02 30.60
C ARG A 383 9.30 9.81 30.25
N PRO A 384 8.72 8.65 30.59
CA PRO A 384 7.27 8.45 30.49
C PRO A 384 6.54 9.36 31.48
N GLY A 385 5.29 9.70 31.16
CA GLY A 385 4.39 10.41 32.09
C GLY A 385 3.97 9.50 33.26
N ALA A 386 3.48 10.11 34.35
CA ALA A 386 3.00 9.38 35.53
C ALA A 386 1.62 8.70 35.32
N SER A 387 0.90 9.05 34.26
CA SER A 387 -0.43 8.52 33.93
C SER A 387 -0.52 8.16 32.45
N SER A 388 -1.09 6.98 32.15
CA SER A 388 -1.28 6.53 30.77
C SER A 388 -2.66 6.91 30.22
N LEU A 389 -2.65 7.57 29.06
CA LEU A 389 -3.79 7.88 28.20
C LEU A 389 -4.57 6.62 27.82
N ALA A 390 -3.83 5.56 27.46
CA ALA A 390 -4.38 4.31 26.96
C ALA A 390 -5.01 3.46 28.07
N PHE A 391 -4.52 3.58 29.30
CA PHE A 391 -4.88 2.69 30.39
C PHE A 391 -5.58 3.36 31.57
N LEU A 392 -6.23 4.49 31.30
CA LEU A 392 -7.04 5.23 32.26
C LEU A 392 -8.05 4.33 32.99
N ASN A 393 -8.10 4.45 34.32
CA ASN A 393 -9.04 3.73 35.18
C ASN A 393 -10.38 4.45 35.18
N ILE A 394 -11.32 3.97 34.36
CA ILE A 394 -12.66 4.56 34.25
C ILE A 394 -13.58 4.17 35.42
N ASN A 395 -13.12 3.33 36.34
CA ASN A 395 -13.80 3.00 37.58
C ASN A 395 -12.75 2.57 38.61
N SER A 396 -12.98 2.80 39.90
CA SER A 396 -12.09 2.43 41.02
C SER A 396 -11.82 0.91 41.18
N ALA A 397 -12.11 0.11 40.14
CA ALA A 397 -12.02 -1.34 40.08
C ALA A 397 -10.67 -1.86 39.54
N GLY A 398 -9.58 -1.12 39.76
CA GLY A 398 -8.21 -1.54 39.46
C GLY A 398 -7.65 -1.08 38.10
N PRO A 399 -6.33 -1.28 37.87
CA PRO A 399 -5.60 -0.80 36.69
C PRO A 399 -6.04 -1.45 35.36
N HIS A 400 -6.09 -0.67 34.28
CA HIS A 400 -6.44 -1.09 32.90
C HIS A 400 -7.88 -1.59 32.68
N ASN A 401 -8.83 -1.21 33.54
CA ASN A 401 -10.20 -1.73 33.50
C ASN A 401 -10.94 -1.45 32.17
N LEU A 402 -10.72 -0.27 31.55
CA LEU A 402 -11.28 0.02 30.21
C LEU A 402 -10.75 -0.96 29.16
N PHE A 403 -9.42 -1.15 29.14
CA PHE A 403 -8.77 -2.00 28.15
C PHE A 403 -9.25 -3.44 28.25
N LYS A 404 -9.24 -4.01 29.47
CA LYS A 404 -9.63 -5.39 29.70
C LYS A 404 -11.12 -5.66 29.44
N LYS A 405 -12.00 -4.72 29.82
CA LYS A 405 -13.45 -4.93 29.69
C LYS A 405 -14.03 -4.59 28.32
N PHE A 406 -13.46 -3.61 27.62
CA PHE A 406 -14.05 -3.10 26.39
C PHE A 406 -13.12 -3.20 25.19
N VAL A 407 -11.92 -2.62 25.26
CA VAL A 407 -11.00 -2.54 24.10
C VAL A 407 -10.51 -3.92 23.67
N GLY A 408 -10.04 -4.75 24.61
CA GLY A 408 -9.52 -6.08 24.33
C GLY A 408 -10.53 -6.97 23.61
N PRO A 409 -11.76 -7.13 24.13
CA PRO A 409 -12.83 -7.84 23.42
C PRO A 409 -13.13 -7.26 22.03
N PHE A 410 -13.18 -5.94 21.87
CA PHE A 410 -13.47 -5.30 20.59
C PHE A 410 -12.34 -5.54 19.57
N LEU A 411 -11.08 -5.44 20.00
CA LEU A 411 -9.90 -5.79 19.21
C LEU A 411 -9.97 -7.26 18.77
N SER A 412 -10.30 -8.17 19.69
CA SER A 412 -10.45 -9.60 19.37
C SER A 412 -11.53 -9.83 18.32
N ILE A 413 -12.69 -9.16 18.40
CA ILE A 413 -13.75 -9.26 17.39
C ILE A 413 -13.25 -8.81 16.01
N VAL A 414 -12.59 -7.64 15.94
CA VAL A 414 -12.06 -7.10 14.67
C VAL A 414 -10.98 -8.02 14.08
N VAL A 415 -10.07 -8.53 14.93
CA VAL A 415 -9.00 -9.44 14.51
C VAL A 415 -9.58 -10.77 14.04
N ILE A 416 -10.52 -11.38 14.78
CA ILE A 416 -11.20 -12.61 14.37
C ILE A 416 -11.94 -12.40 13.04
N GLY A 417 -12.63 -11.27 12.87
CA GLY A 417 -13.25 -10.90 11.60
C GLY A 417 -12.24 -10.79 10.45
N GLY A 418 -11.06 -10.20 10.70
CA GLY A 418 -9.95 -10.19 9.75
C GLY A 418 -9.41 -11.58 9.43
N LEU A 419 -9.21 -12.45 10.43
CA LEU A 419 -8.78 -13.83 10.24
C LEU A 419 -9.81 -14.64 9.41
N GLY A 420 -11.10 -14.39 9.63
CA GLY A 420 -12.17 -14.95 8.80
C GLY A 420 -12.00 -14.62 7.32
N GLY A 421 -11.54 -13.41 6.98
CA GLY A 421 -11.23 -13.01 5.60
C GLY A 421 -10.03 -13.76 4.99
N PHE A 422 -9.05 -14.20 5.79
CA PHE A 422 -8.00 -15.09 5.29
C PHE A 422 -8.55 -16.49 5.02
N VAL A 423 -9.36 -17.05 5.93
CA VAL A 423 -10.00 -18.36 5.76
C VAL A 423 -10.93 -18.36 4.54
N TRP A 424 -11.78 -17.33 4.39
CA TRP A 424 -12.69 -17.19 3.26
C TRP A 424 -11.97 -17.15 1.92
N ARG A 425 -10.84 -16.43 1.87
CA ARG A 425 -10.01 -16.31 0.65
C ARG A 425 -9.01 -17.44 0.51
N TYR A 426 -8.91 -18.34 1.49
CA TYR A 426 -8.02 -19.48 1.39
C TYR A 426 -8.62 -20.41 0.34
N ASN A 427 -8.06 -20.33 -0.87
CA ASN A 427 -8.46 -21.19 -1.97
C ASN A 427 -7.41 -22.29 -2.12
N PRO A 428 -7.61 -23.47 -1.51
CA PRO A 428 -6.69 -24.59 -1.65
C PRO A 428 -6.83 -25.29 -3.01
N GLU A 429 -7.74 -24.85 -3.89
CA GLU A 429 -7.92 -25.45 -5.21
C GLU A 429 -6.56 -25.53 -5.91
N PRO A 430 -6.05 -26.74 -6.19
CA PRO A 430 -4.82 -26.88 -6.95
C PRO A 430 -5.08 -26.23 -8.29
N PHE A 431 -4.21 -25.30 -8.68
CA PHE A 431 -4.33 -24.64 -9.96
C PHE A 431 -4.40 -25.73 -11.04
N ASN A 432 -5.57 -25.92 -11.67
CA ASN A 432 -5.77 -26.96 -12.66
C ASN A 432 -4.91 -26.62 -13.86
N HIS A 433 -3.73 -27.25 -13.92
CA HIS A 433 -2.84 -27.10 -15.05
C HIS A 433 -3.58 -27.57 -16.30
N PRO A 434 -3.42 -26.85 -17.43
CA PRO A 434 -3.95 -27.32 -18.69
C PRO A 434 -3.53 -28.79 -18.90
N PRO A 435 -4.44 -29.66 -19.39
CA PRO A 435 -4.11 -31.06 -19.63
C PRO A 435 -2.81 -31.17 -20.41
N LYS A 436 -1.98 -32.19 -20.15
CA LYS A 436 -0.79 -32.46 -20.99
C LYS A 436 -1.15 -32.69 -22.47
N SER A 437 -2.41 -33.02 -22.75
CA SER A 437 -2.99 -33.15 -24.08
C SER A 437 -3.39 -31.81 -24.74
N ASP A 438 -3.23 -30.67 -24.06
CA ASP A 438 -3.35 -29.35 -24.69
C ASP A 438 -2.32 -29.32 -25.83
N PRO A 439 -2.72 -29.02 -27.09
CA PRO A 439 -1.77 -28.89 -28.19
C PRO A 439 -0.64 -28.01 -27.71
N LYS A 440 0.61 -28.33 -28.07
CA LYS A 440 1.83 -27.60 -27.67
C LYS A 440 1.79 -26.15 -28.17
N GLU A 441 0.81 -25.39 -27.75
CA GLU A 441 0.34 -24.12 -28.22
C GLU A 441 -0.01 -23.31 -26.98
N PHE A 442 0.41 -22.06 -26.96
CA PHE A 442 0.18 -21.20 -25.82
C PHE A 442 0.05 -19.75 -26.29
N THR A 443 -0.41 -18.89 -25.39
CA THR A 443 -0.47 -17.44 -25.63
C THR A 443 0.45 -16.74 -24.66
N GLY A 444 1.20 -15.75 -25.12
CA GLY A 444 1.92 -14.80 -24.27
C GLY A 444 1.23 -13.44 -24.32
N LEU A 445 1.19 -12.72 -23.20
CA LEU A 445 0.66 -11.36 -23.12
C LEU A 445 1.58 -10.46 -22.29
N ILE A 446 1.74 -9.22 -22.74
CA ILE A 446 2.41 -8.13 -22.03
C ILE A 446 1.42 -6.99 -21.81
N TRP A 447 1.48 -6.38 -20.62
CA TRP A 447 0.74 -5.18 -20.30
C TRP A 447 1.45 -4.37 -19.21
N THR A 448 1.83 -3.12 -19.51
CA THR A 448 2.17 -2.15 -18.46
C THR A 448 0.91 -1.57 -17.82
N PHE A 449 0.62 -2.00 -16.59
CA PHE A 449 -0.67 -1.73 -15.90
C PHE A 449 -0.69 -0.46 -15.02
N HIS A 450 0.03 0.60 -15.40
CA HIS A 450 -0.03 1.94 -14.79
C HIS A 450 -0.33 1.97 -13.26
N PHE A 451 0.49 1.28 -12.45
CA PHE A 451 0.38 1.30 -10.98
C PHE A 451 -0.92 0.77 -10.35
N GLY A 452 -1.84 0.18 -11.13
CA GLY A 452 -3.16 -0.21 -10.65
C GLY A 452 -4.16 0.94 -10.52
N TYR A 453 -3.89 2.05 -11.20
CA TYR A 453 -4.83 3.15 -11.38
C TYR A 453 -5.21 3.26 -12.86
N ASP A 454 -6.44 3.69 -13.11
CA ASP A 454 -6.86 4.10 -14.46
C ASP A 454 -6.28 5.48 -14.82
N ASN A 455 -6.45 5.90 -16.07
CA ASN A 455 -5.91 7.18 -16.56
C ASN A 455 -6.54 8.40 -15.88
N ARG A 456 -7.53 8.19 -15.00
CA ARG A 456 -8.17 9.24 -14.20
C ARG A 456 -7.75 9.17 -12.73
N GLY A 457 -6.98 8.18 -12.29
CA GLY A 457 -6.53 8.05 -10.90
C GLY A 457 -7.48 7.28 -9.99
N TRP A 458 -8.34 6.41 -10.54
CA TRP A 458 -9.14 5.46 -9.75
C TRP A 458 -8.52 4.06 -9.75
N PRO A 459 -8.58 3.32 -8.61
CA PRO A 459 -8.15 1.93 -8.58
C PRO A 459 -8.79 1.10 -9.69
N SER A 460 -7.99 0.35 -10.45
CA SER A 460 -8.43 -0.34 -11.67
C SER A 460 -8.31 -1.86 -11.61
N PHE A 461 -7.87 -2.44 -10.49
CA PHE A 461 -7.56 -3.88 -10.36
C PHE A 461 -8.67 -4.84 -10.83
N GLU A 462 -9.91 -4.63 -10.41
CA GLU A 462 -11.01 -5.52 -10.81
C GLU A 462 -11.34 -5.40 -12.31
N ARG A 463 -11.32 -4.17 -12.83
CA ARG A 463 -11.54 -3.91 -14.26
C ARG A 463 -10.41 -4.51 -15.10
N ALA A 464 -9.18 -4.44 -14.60
CA ALA A 464 -8.02 -5.06 -15.20
C ALA A 464 -8.12 -6.58 -15.22
N ALA A 465 -8.49 -7.20 -14.09
CA ALA A 465 -8.72 -8.63 -14.01
C ALA A 465 -9.84 -9.08 -14.97
N LYS A 466 -10.91 -8.29 -15.09
CA LYS A 466 -11.99 -8.54 -16.06
C LYS A 466 -11.48 -8.45 -17.50
N MET A 467 -10.72 -7.41 -17.84
CA MET A 467 -10.13 -7.24 -19.18
C MET A 467 -9.23 -8.43 -19.54
N LEU A 468 -8.38 -8.88 -18.61
CA LEU A 468 -7.51 -10.05 -18.78
C LEU A 468 -8.26 -11.39 -18.85
N ASN A 469 -9.47 -11.47 -18.31
CA ASN A 469 -10.31 -12.65 -18.48
C ASN A 469 -11.00 -12.62 -19.85
N GLU A 470 -11.43 -11.43 -20.29
CA GLU A 470 -12.08 -11.20 -21.58
C GLU A 470 -11.16 -11.51 -22.78
N THR A 471 -9.84 -11.36 -22.64
CA THR A 471 -8.87 -11.76 -23.69
C THR A 471 -8.89 -13.26 -24.00
N GLY A 472 -9.44 -14.08 -23.11
CA GLY A 472 -9.40 -15.55 -23.22
C GLY A 472 -7.98 -16.10 -23.17
N THR A 473 -6.98 -15.31 -22.77
CA THR A 473 -5.58 -15.74 -22.75
C THR A 473 -5.40 -16.82 -21.69
N LYS A 474 -4.91 -17.97 -22.15
CA LYS A 474 -4.56 -19.08 -21.26
C LYS A 474 -3.21 -18.87 -20.57
N LEU A 475 -2.40 -17.86 -20.93
CA LEU A 475 -1.07 -17.70 -20.34
C LEU A 475 -0.46 -16.27 -20.49
N LEU A 476 0.37 -15.92 -19.49
CA LEU A 476 1.35 -14.83 -19.31
C LEU A 476 0.86 -13.40 -19.28
N LEU A 477 1.14 -12.73 -18.17
CA LEU A 477 1.16 -11.28 -18.10
C LEU A 477 2.57 -10.86 -17.68
N SER A 478 3.19 -9.93 -18.40
CA SER A 478 4.37 -9.18 -17.96
C SER A 478 4.04 -7.71 -17.71
N SER A 479 4.71 -7.13 -16.71
CA SER A 479 4.70 -5.73 -16.24
C SER A 479 3.48 -5.15 -15.49
N LEU A 480 3.03 -5.80 -14.40
CA LEU A 480 2.32 -5.04 -13.35
C LEU A 480 3.32 -4.28 -12.47
N ILE A 481 3.44 -2.97 -12.67
CA ILE A 481 4.07 -2.13 -11.65
C ILE A 481 3.05 -1.98 -10.51
N PHE A 482 3.28 -2.59 -9.36
CA PHE A 482 2.28 -2.69 -8.28
C PHE A 482 2.45 -1.57 -7.24
N PHE A 483 1.96 -0.35 -7.46
CA PHE A 483 1.94 0.65 -6.37
C PHE A 483 0.76 0.35 -5.45
N HIS A 484 1.02 -0.38 -4.37
CA HIS A 484 0.07 -0.37 -3.26
C HIS A 484 -0.04 1.07 -2.74
N ALA A 485 -1.16 1.42 -2.11
CA ALA A 485 -1.36 2.71 -1.44
C ALA A 485 -0.32 3.00 -0.32
N ASN A 486 0.63 2.08 -0.09
CA ASN A 486 1.91 2.31 0.54
C ASN A 486 3.02 1.80 -0.39
N PRO A 487 4.09 2.57 -0.65
CA PRO A 487 5.24 2.09 -1.41
C PRO A 487 5.81 0.87 -0.69
N THR A 488 5.58 -0.34 -1.22
CA THR A 488 6.16 -1.55 -0.63
C THR A 488 7.57 -1.75 -1.14
N PHE A 489 8.43 -2.10 -0.21
CA PHE A 489 9.86 -1.92 -0.28
C PHE A 489 10.59 -3.25 -0.43
N HIS A 490 11.57 -3.24 -1.32
CA HIS A 490 12.76 -4.07 -1.34
C HIS A 490 13.73 -3.32 -2.27
N PRO A 491 15.07 -3.36 -2.16
CA PRO A 491 15.97 -2.73 -3.14
C PRO A 491 15.70 -3.11 -4.62
N SER A 492 14.83 -4.09 -4.89
CA SER A 492 14.35 -4.48 -6.22
C SER A 492 12.94 -3.99 -6.61
N VAL A 493 12.46 -2.82 -6.15
CA VAL A 493 11.07 -2.32 -6.42
C VAL A 493 10.78 -1.95 -7.88
N CYS A 494 11.66 -2.27 -8.83
CA CYS A 494 11.18 -2.32 -10.19
C CYS A 494 10.27 -3.55 -10.33
N ARG A 495 8.96 -3.30 -10.36
CA ARG A 495 7.96 -4.35 -10.27
C ARG A 495 7.62 -4.84 -11.66
N ASN A 496 8.19 -5.98 -11.97
CA ASN A 496 7.74 -6.83 -13.05
C ASN A 496 7.08 -8.08 -12.43
N LEU A 497 5.97 -8.52 -13.01
CA LEU A 497 5.21 -9.66 -12.55
C LEU A 497 5.14 -10.68 -13.68
N LEU A 498 5.24 -11.96 -13.32
CA LEU A 498 5.02 -13.08 -14.23
C LEU A 498 3.88 -13.94 -13.69
N LEU A 499 2.76 -14.02 -14.41
CA LEU A 499 1.65 -14.91 -14.08
C LEU A 499 1.60 -16.08 -15.05
N SER A 500 1.45 -17.31 -14.54
CA SER A 500 1.41 -18.50 -15.39
C SER A 500 0.31 -19.49 -14.99
N LYS A 501 -0.45 -19.98 -15.98
CA LYS A 501 -1.36 -21.13 -15.79
C LYS A 501 -0.63 -22.47 -15.86
N TYR A 502 0.55 -22.49 -16.48
CA TYR A 502 1.42 -23.67 -16.54
C TYR A 502 2.41 -23.66 -15.36
N PRO A 503 2.88 -24.83 -14.90
CA PRO A 503 3.85 -24.91 -13.82
C PRO A 503 5.13 -24.12 -14.13
N ILE A 504 5.49 -23.20 -13.22
CA ILE A 504 6.81 -22.55 -13.22
C ILE A 504 7.78 -23.54 -12.58
N MET A 505 8.79 -23.97 -13.33
CA MET A 505 9.80 -24.93 -12.86
C MET A 505 10.94 -24.24 -12.12
N LYS A 506 11.26 -23.00 -12.51
CA LYS A 506 12.33 -22.17 -11.94
C LYS A 506 12.05 -20.72 -12.28
N SER A 507 12.30 -19.80 -11.35
CA SER A 507 12.34 -18.37 -11.68
C SER A 507 13.50 -17.67 -10.99
N ARG A 508 13.97 -16.58 -11.60
CA ARG A 508 15.02 -15.72 -11.05
C ARG A 508 14.67 -14.26 -11.32
N HIS A 509 14.80 -13.45 -10.27
CA HIS A 509 14.70 -12.00 -10.37
C HIS A 509 16.08 -11.43 -10.68
N HIS A 510 16.13 -10.46 -11.58
CA HIS A 510 17.33 -9.77 -12.00
C HIS A 510 17.16 -8.27 -11.79
N MET A 511 18.15 -7.66 -11.15
CA MET A 511 18.34 -6.22 -11.18
C MET A 511 19.23 -5.91 -12.37
N LEU A 512 18.69 -5.18 -13.34
CA LEU A 512 19.43 -4.91 -14.56
C LEU A 512 20.47 -3.80 -14.36
N PRO A 513 21.58 -3.82 -15.13
CA PRO A 513 22.62 -2.80 -15.02
C PRO A 513 22.07 -1.40 -15.27
N SER A 514 22.43 -0.46 -14.41
CA SER A 514 21.92 0.91 -14.46
C SER A 514 22.93 1.90 -13.88
N PRO A 515 24.08 2.13 -14.54
CA PRO A 515 25.11 3.04 -14.04
C PRO A 515 24.65 4.50 -13.89
N HIS A 516 23.72 4.98 -14.73
CA HIS A 516 23.12 6.32 -14.58
C HIS A 516 21.92 6.35 -13.65
N GLY A 517 21.45 5.17 -13.25
CA GLY A 517 20.57 5.02 -12.12
C GLY A 517 19.17 4.56 -12.46
N GLU A 518 18.84 4.21 -13.70
CA GLU A 518 17.47 3.79 -13.94
C GLU A 518 17.28 2.32 -13.59
N LEU A 519 16.78 2.04 -12.39
CA LEU A 519 16.49 0.68 -12.01
C LEU A 519 15.49 0.07 -12.97
N ALA A 520 15.85 -1.10 -13.48
CA ALA A 520 15.02 -1.87 -14.37
C ALA A 520 15.02 -3.33 -13.88
N PRO A 521 13.85 -3.97 -13.76
CA PRO A 521 13.77 -5.34 -13.31
C PRO A 521 13.68 -6.29 -14.50
N ALA A 522 14.11 -7.52 -14.28
CA ALA A 522 13.70 -8.62 -15.16
C ALA A 522 13.39 -9.87 -14.36
N ILE A 523 12.49 -10.68 -14.91
CA ILE A 523 12.25 -12.05 -14.43
C ILE A 523 12.58 -12.99 -15.59
N SER A 524 13.48 -13.93 -15.33
CA SER A 524 13.63 -15.10 -16.20
C SER A 524 12.99 -16.31 -15.52
N ALA A 525 12.15 -17.05 -16.23
CA ALA A 525 11.51 -18.24 -15.69
C ALA A 525 11.43 -19.36 -16.73
N THR A 526 11.55 -20.60 -16.29
CA THR A 526 11.31 -21.78 -17.12
C THR A 526 9.94 -22.33 -16.78
N ILE A 527 9.07 -22.45 -17.78
CA ILE A 527 7.68 -22.86 -17.64
C ILE A 527 7.47 -24.18 -18.39
N ASN A 528 6.77 -25.14 -17.78
CA ASN A 528 6.45 -26.42 -18.40
C ASN A 528 5.09 -26.38 -19.12
N ILE A 529 5.13 -26.26 -20.44
CA ILE A 529 3.95 -26.21 -21.30
C ILE A 529 3.76 -27.56 -21.98
N SER A 530 2.76 -28.32 -21.56
CA SER A 530 2.44 -29.66 -22.08
C SER A 530 3.64 -30.61 -22.16
N GLY A 531 4.51 -30.59 -21.14
CA GLY A 531 5.72 -31.43 -21.07
C GLY A 531 6.95 -30.82 -21.76
N SER A 532 6.84 -29.65 -22.38
CA SER A 532 7.94 -28.95 -23.03
C SER A 532 8.36 -27.73 -22.20
N LEU A 533 9.66 -27.56 -21.97
CA LEU A 533 10.18 -26.41 -21.22
C LEU A 533 10.32 -25.21 -22.15
N VAL A 534 9.75 -24.08 -21.75
CA VAL A 534 9.87 -22.80 -22.46
C VAL A 534 10.36 -21.75 -21.48
N ASP A 535 11.40 -21.01 -21.87
CA ASP A 535 11.96 -19.94 -21.06
C ASP A 535 11.26 -18.61 -21.39
N PHE A 536 10.88 -17.88 -20.36
CA PHE A 536 10.27 -16.57 -20.45
C PHE A 536 11.20 -15.54 -19.85
N ILE A 537 11.41 -14.45 -20.58
CA ILE A 537 12.10 -13.26 -20.11
C ILE A 537 11.08 -12.14 -20.11
N THR A 538 10.88 -11.53 -18.96
CA THR A 538 9.98 -10.40 -18.81
C THR A 538 10.74 -9.24 -18.19
N THR A 539 10.46 -8.01 -18.60
CA THR A 539 11.23 -6.87 -18.14
C THR A 539 10.50 -5.55 -18.34
N HIS A 540 10.89 -4.56 -17.55
CA HIS A 540 10.63 -3.16 -17.81
C HIS A 540 11.96 -2.41 -17.87
N MET A 541 12.47 -2.16 -19.07
CA MET A 541 13.71 -1.41 -19.26
C MET A 541 13.53 0.05 -18.86
N GLY A 542 14.65 0.75 -18.78
CA GLY A 542 14.69 2.18 -18.56
C GLY A 542 13.96 2.99 -19.63
N ASN A 543 13.61 4.21 -19.28
CA ASN A 543 13.03 5.25 -20.07
C ASN A 543 13.99 5.77 -21.14
N ASP A 544 13.46 6.48 -22.12
CA ASP A 544 14.16 6.82 -23.35
C ASP A 544 15.43 7.68 -23.14
N ARG A 545 15.41 8.51 -22.09
CA ARG A 545 16.50 9.42 -21.67
C ARG A 545 17.76 8.69 -21.21
N ASP A 546 17.65 7.50 -20.61
CA ASP A 546 18.77 6.78 -19.99
C ASP A 546 19.48 5.83 -20.97
N ASN A 547 20.14 6.42 -21.97
CA ASN A 547 20.68 5.71 -23.13
C ASN A 547 21.71 4.61 -22.80
N LEU A 548 22.62 4.84 -21.84
CA LEU A 548 23.63 3.85 -21.45
C LEU A 548 23.01 2.71 -20.64
N ASP A 549 22.10 3.03 -19.72
CA ASP A 549 21.42 2.03 -18.91
C ASP A 549 20.65 1.09 -19.81
N ARG A 550 19.83 1.63 -20.72
CA ARG A 550 19.11 0.82 -21.73
C ARG A 550 20.03 -0.03 -22.60
N LYS A 551 21.21 0.48 -22.99
CA LYS A 551 22.20 -0.29 -23.76
C LYS A 551 22.63 -1.55 -22.99
N LEU A 552 23.00 -1.37 -21.73
CA LEU A 552 23.51 -2.44 -20.87
C LEU A 552 22.39 -3.40 -20.45
N GLN A 553 21.18 -2.89 -20.22
CA GLN A 553 19.98 -3.68 -19.97
C GLN A 553 19.66 -4.57 -21.17
N ALA A 554 19.62 -4.02 -22.40
CA ALA A 554 19.41 -4.79 -23.62
C ALA A 554 20.49 -5.85 -23.83
N GLU A 555 21.76 -5.51 -23.55
CA GLU A 555 22.88 -6.44 -23.62
C GLU A 555 22.72 -7.61 -22.64
N PHE A 556 22.45 -7.31 -21.37
CA PHE A 556 22.22 -8.30 -20.32
C PHE A 556 21.06 -9.25 -20.67
N LEU A 557 19.92 -8.69 -21.10
CA LEU A 557 18.74 -9.45 -21.49
C LEU A 557 18.99 -10.30 -22.75
N SER A 558 19.73 -9.77 -23.72
CA SER A 558 20.09 -10.51 -24.93
C SER A 558 20.99 -11.70 -24.62
N GLU A 559 21.89 -11.60 -23.63
CA GLU A 559 22.73 -12.71 -23.19
C GLU A 559 21.91 -13.77 -22.45
N ILE A 560 20.92 -13.39 -21.61
CA ILE A 560 19.99 -14.37 -21.02
C ILE A 560 19.26 -15.14 -22.12
N ALA A 561 18.72 -14.43 -23.11
CA ALA A 561 18.04 -15.05 -24.23
C ALA A 561 18.98 -15.99 -24.99
N LYS A 562 20.15 -15.51 -25.41
CA LYS A 562 21.16 -16.24 -26.18
C LYS A 562 21.57 -17.56 -25.52
N ASN A 563 21.82 -17.53 -24.21
CA ASN A 563 22.31 -18.67 -23.45
C ASN A 563 21.23 -19.71 -23.12
N SER A 564 19.95 -19.44 -23.44
CA SER A 564 18.88 -20.43 -23.27
C SER A 564 18.93 -21.54 -24.34
N GLY A 565 18.99 -22.78 -23.86
CA GLY A 565 18.85 -23.99 -24.68
C GLY A 565 17.40 -24.27 -25.11
N ASN A 566 16.42 -23.81 -24.34
CA ASN A 566 14.99 -24.02 -24.57
C ASN A 566 14.45 -23.05 -25.65
N PRO A 567 13.21 -23.27 -26.13
CA PRO A 567 12.40 -22.20 -26.71
C PRO A 567 12.28 -21.00 -25.79
N VAL A 568 12.31 -19.78 -26.34
CA VAL A 568 12.28 -18.54 -25.55
C VAL A 568 11.20 -17.61 -26.03
N VAL A 569 10.51 -16.98 -25.10
CA VAL A 569 9.67 -15.80 -25.33
C VAL A 569 10.15 -14.65 -24.47
N PHE A 570 10.31 -13.50 -25.09
CA PHE A 570 10.62 -12.24 -24.44
C PHE A 570 9.38 -11.36 -24.48
N LEU A 571 8.92 -10.90 -23.31
CA LEU A 571 7.77 -10.01 -23.13
C LEU A 571 8.27 -8.78 -22.36
N GLY A 572 8.69 -7.73 -23.08
CA GLY A 572 9.39 -6.61 -22.46
C GLY A 572 8.86 -5.23 -22.85
N TYR A 573 8.89 -4.32 -21.88
CA TYR A 573 8.83 -2.88 -22.11
C TYR A 573 10.26 -2.39 -22.38
N VAL A 574 10.57 -2.00 -23.62
CA VAL A 574 11.95 -1.73 -24.13
C VAL A 574 12.19 -0.23 -24.40
N THR A 575 11.13 0.58 -24.38
CA THR A 575 11.17 2.04 -24.60
C THR A 575 11.96 2.44 -25.84
N SER A 576 11.65 1.82 -26.98
CA SER A 576 12.44 1.88 -28.21
C SER A 576 11.54 1.74 -29.42
N SER A 577 11.83 2.40 -30.55
CA SER A 577 11.17 2.06 -31.82
C SER A 577 11.71 0.76 -32.43
N PRO A 578 10.93 0.08 -33.31
CA PRO A 578 11.44 -1.01 -34.12
C PRO A 578 12.65 -0.58 -34.95
N GLY A 579 13.67 -1.43 -35.02
CA GLY A 579 14.93 -1.14 -35.70
C GLY A 579 15.95 -0.33 -34.89
N SER A 580 15.60 0.14 -33.68
CA SER A 580 16.54 0.83 -32.79
C SER A 580 17.74 -0.08 -32.39
N ARG A 581 18.74 0.51 -31.73
CA ARG A 581 19.90 -0.22 -31.21
C ARG A 581 19.48 -1.35 -30.27
N ASP A 582 18.66 -1.04 -29.27
CA ASP A 582 18.31 -1.98 -28.20
C ASP A 582 17.40 -3.10 -28.74
N TYR A 583 16.45 -2.73 -29.61
CA TYR A 583 15.63 -3.67 -30.36
C TYR A 583 16.50 -4.64 -31.17
N ARG A 584 17.45 -4.12 -31.97
CA ARG A 584 18.37 -4.96 -32.76
C ARG A 584 19.29 -5.81 -31.90
N LYS A 585 19.72 -5.32 -30.73
CA LYS A 585 20.54 -6.09 -29.79
C LYS A 585 19.77 -7.31 -29.28
N LEU A 586 18.51 -7.14 -28.88
CA LEU A 586 17.65 -8.23 -28.42
C LEU A 586 17.42 -9.27 -29.52
N LEU A 587 17.18 -8.84 -30.76
CA LEU A 587 17.00 -9.76 -31.90
C LEU A 587 18.31 -10.47 -32.28
N ASN A 588 19.36 -9.72 -32.60
CA ASN A 588 20.58 -10.25 -33.19
C ASN A 588 21.41 -11.04 -32.18
N ASN A 589 21.68 -10.47 -30.99
CA ASN A 589 22.47 -11.16 -29.98
C ASN A 589 21.65 -12.22 -29.24
N GLY A 590 20.37 -11.95 -28.95
CA GLY A 590 19.48 -12.93 -28.32
C GLY A 590 19.12 -14.11 -29.24
N GLY A 591 19.31 -13.94 -30.55
CA GLY A 591 18.86 -14.90 -31.58
C GLY A 591 17.34 -14.98 -31.64
N MET A 592 16.66 -13.85 -31.42
CA MET A 592 15.21 -13.74 -31.34
C MET A 592 14.64 -13.19 -32.66
N LYS A 593 13.39 -13.54 -32.93
CA LYS A 593 12.52 -12.96 -33.95
C LYS A 593 11.49 -12.07 -33.27
N ASP A 594 11.13 -10.98 -33.92
CA ASP A 594 9.99 -10.16 -33.51
C ASP A 594 8.68 -10.80 -33.97
N ILE A 595 7.62 -10.70 -33.16
CA ILE A 595 6.31 -11.26 -33.49
C ILE A 595 5.77 -10.71 -34.81
N ASP A 596 5.94 -9.41 -35.04
CA ASP A 596 5.51 -8.72 -36.24
C ASP A 596 6.43 -7.53 -36.57
N SER A 597 7.47 -7.78 -37.36
CA SER A 597 8.40 -6.74 -37.81
C SER A 597 7.77 -5.70 -38.76
N THR A 598 6.53 -5.90 -39.22
CA THR A 598 5.82 -4.94 -40.07
C THR A 598 5.09 -3.87 -39.26
N ASP A 599 4.83 -4.12 -37.97
CA ASP A 599 4.21 -3.15 -37.06
C ASP A 599 5.26 -2.14 -36.58
N ARG A 600 5.30 -0.99 -37.26
CA ARG A 600 6.21 0.13 -37.01
C ARG A 600 5.71 1.12 -35.97
N ASP A 601 4.44 1.01 -35.56
CA ASP A 601 3.78 1.94 -34.63
C ASP A 601 3.96 1.55 -33.16
N ARG A 602 4.80 0.54 -32.88
CA ARG A 602 5.18 0.15 -31.51
C ARG A 602 6.28 1.06 -30.99
N TRP A 603 6.22 1.37 -29.70
CA TRP A 603 7.22 2.21 -29.03
C TRP A 603 7.70 1.60 -27.70
N CYS A 604 6.80 0.95 -26.95
CA CYS A 604 7.13 0.48 -25.61
C CYS A 604 7.17 -1.03 -25.48
N GLU A 605 6.11 -1.72 -25.89
CA GLU A 605 5.91 -3.14 -25.59
C GLU A 605 6.28 -4.03 -26.78
N TYR A 606 7.03 -5.09 -26.47
CA TYR A 606 7.54 -6.04 -27.46
C TYR A 606 7.32 -7.48 -27.03
N ILE A 607 6.89 -8.27 -28.01
CA ILE A 607 6.89 -9.74 -27.93
C ILE A 607 7.91 -10.25 -28.94
N MET A 608 8.98 -10.88 -28.46
CA MET A 608 9.98 -11.53 -29.30
C MET A 608 10.07 -13.01 -28.93
N TYR A 609 10.48 -13.86 -29.87
CA TYR A 609 10.50 -15.31 -29.66
C TYR A 609 11.65 -15.99 -30.42
N LYS A 610 12.02 -17.19 -30.02
CA LYS A 610 12.85 -18.09 -30.85
C LYS A 610 12.49 -19.54 -30.58
N LYS A 611 12.81 -20.43 -31.54
CA LYS A 611 12.58 -21.88 -31.42
C LYS A 611 11.08 -22.20 -31.20
N LEU A 612 10.21 -21.37 -31.77
CA LEU A 612 8.75 -21.45 -31.72
C LEU A 612 8.19 -21.08 -33.09
N ILE A 613 6.98 -21.53 -33.38
CA ILE A 613 6.21 -21.16 -34.56
C ILE A 613 5.18 -20.10 -34.14
N ARG A 614 5.19 -18.92 -34.75
CA ARG A 614 4.16 -17.90 -34.48
C ARG A 614 2.84 -18.25 -35.14
N LEU A 615 1.72 -18.00 -34.46
CA LEU A 615 0.38 -18.32 -34.96
C LEU A 615 -0.51 -17.08 -35.07
N GLY A 616 -0.33 -16.10 -34.19
CA GLY A 616 -1.09 -14.86 -34.25
C GLY A 616 -0.59 -13.79 -33.31
N TYR A 617 -0.97 -12.55 -33.59
CA TYR A 617 -0.61 -11.35 -32.86
C TYR A 617 -1.81 -10.41 -32.76
N ALA A 618 -2.06 -9.87 -31.57
CA ALA A 618 -3.16 -8.95 -31.33
C ALA A 618 -2.78 -7.83 -30.36
N ARG A 619 -3.29 -6.64 -30.61
CA ARG A 619 -3.17 -5.46 -29.75
C ARG A 619 -4.58 -5.00 -29.35
N VAL A 620 -4.80 -4.80 -28.05
CA VAL A 620 -6.08 -4.34 -27.50
C VAL A 620 -5.89 -2.96 -26.91
N SER A 621 -6.75 -2.02 -27.31
CA SER A 621 -6.71 -0.64 -26.86
C SER A 621 -6.81 -0.53 -25.35
N HIS A 622 -6.19 0.50 -24.79
CA HIS A 622 -6.08 0.69 -23.36
C HIS A 622 -7.42 0.99 -22.66
N GLY A 623 -8.44 1.47 -23.39
CA GLY A 623 -9.81 1.69 -22.88
C GLY A 623 -9.89 2.63 -21.67
N GLY A 624 -8.88 3.48 -21.48
CA GLY A 624 -8.72 4.32 -20.29
C GLY A 624 -8.28 3.59 -19.01
N LEU A 625 -8.08 2.26 -19.03
CA LEU A 625 -7.62 1.48 -17.86
C LEU A 625 -6.13 1.60 -17.57
N SER A 626 -5.33 1.88 -18.61
CA SER A 626 -3.90 2.14 -18.53
C SER A 626 -3.53 3.17 -19.62
N ASP A 627 -2.32 3.71 -19.56
CA ASP A 627 -1.71 4.53 -20.62
C ASP A 627 -1.15 3.67 -21.75
N THR A 628 -0.97 2.36 -21.53
CA THR A 628 -0.57 1.41 -22.58
C THR A 628 -1.66 0.42 -22.94
N GLU A 629 -1.54 -0.05 -24.16
CA GLU A 629 -2.31 -1.14 -24.73
C GLU A 629 -1.92 -2.50 -24.12
N VAL A 630 -2.66 -3.53 -24.49
CA VAL A 630 -2.29 -4.92 -24.21
C VAL A 630 -1.82 -5.56 -25.50
N GLN A 631 -0.67 -6.23 -25.48
CA GLN A 631 -0.21 -7.03 -26.62
C GLN A 631 -0.25 -8.52 -26.31
N MET A 632 -0.66 -9.32 -27.29
CA MET A 632 -0.82 -10.77 -27.17
C MET A 632 -0.25 -11.48 -28.39
N ALA A 633 0.38 -12.64 -28.18
CA ALA A 633 0.89 -13.49 -29.25
C ALA A 633 0.61 -14.96 -28.98
N LYS A 634 0.20 -15.69 -30.02
CA LYS A 634 0.01 -17.15 -29.97
C LYS A 634 1.19 -17.86 -30.62
N PHE A 635 1.65 -18.92 -29.97
CA PHE A 635 2.79 -19.72 -30.40
C PHE A 635 2.46 -21.20 -30.42
N ARG A 636 3.17 -21.96 -31.25
CA ARG A 636 3.27 -23.42 -31.22
C ARG A 636 4.72 -23.83 -30.97
N ILE A 637 4.93 -24.77 -30.05
CA ILE A 637 6.21 -25.41 -29.80
C ILE A 637 6.38 -26.51 -30.85
N PRO A 638 7.43 -26.45 -31.69
CA PRO A 638 7.65 -27.45 -32.72
C PRO A 638 7.95 -28.82 -32.12
N SER A 639 7.70 -29.88 -32.90
CA SER A 639 8.04 -31.26 -32.49
C SER A 639 9.55 -31.47 -32.41
N ASP A 640 10.30 -30.90 -33.36
CA ASP A 640 11.76 -30.79 -33.32
C ASP A 640 12.15 -29.30 -33.32
N VAL A 641 12.89 -28.89 -32.29
CA VAL A 641 13.36 -27.50 -32.14
C VAL A 641 14.54 -27.19 -33.06
N LYS A 642 15.23 -28.21 -33.59
CA LYS A 642 16.36 -28.07 -34.51
C LYS A 642 15.91 -28.00 -35.96
N ASP A 643 14.80 -28.65 -36.29
CA ASP A 643 14.26 -28.74 -37.64
C ASP A 643 12.77 -28.36 -37.64
N TYR A 644 12.50 -27.07 -37.79
CA TYR A 644 11.14 -26.54 -37.92
C TYR A 644 11.13 -25.32 -38.85
N GLN A 645 10.00 -25.14 -39.53
CA GLN A 645 9.69 -23.92 -40.27
C GLN A 645 8.70 -23.07 -39.48
N ASP A 646 8.95 -21.78 -39.49
CA ASP A 646 8.09 -20.77 -38.86
C ASP A 646 7.11 -20.21 -39.89
N ASN A 647 5.97 -19.70 -39.41
CA ASN A 647 4.92 -19.20 -40.29
C ASN A 647 5.23 -17.77 -40.75
N ASP A 648 5.11 -17.50 -42.06
CA ASP A 648 5.36 -16.19 -42.66
C ASP A 648 4.16 -15.63 -43.44
N LYS A 649 3.23 -16.47 -43.86
CA LYS A 649 2.02 -16.06 -44.56
C LYS A 649 1.04 -15.35 -43.63
N LEU A 650 0.93 -14.03 -43.78
CA LEU A 650 0.04 -13.18 -42.99
C LEU A 650 -1.39 -13.18 -43.53
N THR A 651 -2.39 -13.33 -42.65
CA THR A 651 -3.80 -13.03 -42.93
C THR A 651 -4.42 -12.28 -41.75
N THR A 652 -5.37 -11.39 -42.03
CA THR A 652 -6.23 -10.74 -41.02
C THR A 652 -7.64 -11.33 -41.03
N ASN A 653 -7.95 -12.20 -41.99
CA ASN A 653 -9.25 -12.83 -42.11
C ASN A 653 -9.36 -14.04 -41.16
N SER A 654 -10.07 -13.87 -40.04
CA SER A 654 -10.26 -14.94 -39.07
C SER A 654 -10.98 -16.17 -39.64
N ALA A 655 -11.73 -16.03 -40.75
CA ALA A 655 -12.39 -17.17 -41.39
C ALA A 655 -11.40 -18.18 -41.99
N GLU A 656 -10.21 -17.73 -42.38
CA GLU A 656 -9.13 -18.56 -42.94
C GLU A 656 -8.33 -19.31 -41.86
N VAL A 657 -8.61 -19.04 -40.57
CA VAL A 657 -7.83 -19.49 -39.44
C VAL A 657 -8.60 -20.55 -38.66
N GLU A 658 -7.93 -21.59 -38.16
CA GLU A 658 -8.56 -22.59 -37.29
C GLU A 658 -9.18 -21.95 -36.04
N PRO A 659 -10.41 -22.34 -35.63
CA PRO A 659 -11.10 -21.74 -34.49
C PRO A 659 -10.28 -21.65 -33.18
N ARG A 660 -9.44 -22.64 -32.89
CA ARG A 660 -8.58 -22.65 -31.69
C ARG A 660 -7.48 -21.57 -31.70
N ILE A 661 -7.05 -21.15 -32.89
CA ILE A 661 -6.00 -20.13 -33.07
C ILE A 661 -6.62 -18.72 -33.08
N ARG A 662 -7.91 -18.57 -33.41
CA ARG A 662 -8.59 -17.27 -33.40
C ARG A 662 -8.52 -16.60 -32.04
N PHE A 663 -8.32 -15.29 -32.02
CA PHE A 663 -8.54 -14.50 -30.80
C PHE A 663 -10.05 -14.32 -30.56
N THR A 664 -10.41 -13.91 -29.34
CA THR A 664 -11.82 -13.67 -28.97
C THR A 664 -12.48 -12.63 -29.88
N ASP A 665 -13.77 -12.76 -30.13
CA ASP A 665 -14.59 -11.75 -30.81
C ASP A 665 -15.02 -10.61 -29.88
N ARG A 666 -14.75 -10.71 -28.57
CA ARG A 666 -15.15 -9.74 -27.54
C ARG A 666 -14.71 -8.30 -27.83
N PHE A 667 -13.55 -8.11 -28.46
CA PHE A 667 -13.01 -6.77 -28.77
C PHE A 667 -13.42 -6.26 -30.16
N GLY A 668 -14.34 -6.96 -30.85
CA GLY A 668 -14.94 -6.52 -32.10
C GLY A 668 -13.98 -6.54 -33.30
N SER A 669 -14.32 -5.75 -34.33
CA SER A 669 -13.43 -5.50 -35.46
C SER A 669 -12.38 -4.45 -35.10
N PHE A 670 -11.27 -4.45 -35.83
CA PHE A 670 -10.14 -3.58 -35.49
C PHE A 670 -10.37 -2.13 -35.90
N PHE A 671 -9.87 -1.21 -35.09
CA PHE A 671 -9.72 0.19 -35.44
C PHE A 671 -8.37 0.45 -36.10
N ARG A 672 -8.37 1.19 -37.22
CA ARG A 672 -7.14 1.73 -37.81
C ARG A 672 -6.64 2.90 -36.97
N GLY A 673 -5.40 2.82 -36.51
CA GLY A 673 -4.82 3.80 -35.60
C GLY A 673 -5.22 3.58 -34.13
N HIS A 674 -4.97 4.60 -33.30
CA HIS A 674 -5.31 4.57 -31.87
C HIS A 674 -6.81 4.77 -31.64
N SER A 675 -7.40 3.90 -30.82
CA SER A 675 -8.77 4.07 -30.31
C SER A 675 -8.74 4.87 -29.00
N TYR A 676 -9.49 5.97 -28.96
CA TYR A 676 -9.72 6.79 -27.76
C TYR A 676 -11.06 6.48 -27.06
N SER A 677 -11.71 5.38 -27.45
CA SER A 677 -12.94 4.90 -26.80
C SER A 677 -12.68 4.49 -25.36
N SER A 678 -13.70 4.61 -24.50
CA SER A 678 -13.69 4.01 -23.17
C SER A 678 -13.81 2.48 -23.21
N ASP A 679 -14.20 1.91 -24.36
CA ASP A 679 -14.26 0.48 -24.57
C ASP A 679 -12.98 -0.07 -25.19
N HIS A 680 -12.65 -1.32 -24.84
CA HIS A 680 -11.53 -2.05 -25.40
C HIS A 680 -11.86 -2.58 -26.80
N HIS A 681 -10.99 -2.29 -27.76
CA HIS A 681 -11.09 -2.75 -29.13
C HIS A 681 -9.76 -3.32 -29.61
N TYR A 682 -9.80 -4.20 -30.60
CA TYR A 682 -8.58 -4.46 -31.35
C TYR A 682 -8.14 -3.18 -32.08
N HIS A 683 -6.84 -2.90 -32.11
CA HIS A 683 -6.31 -1.71 -32.78
C HIS A 683 -5.06 -2.01 -33.62
N MET A 684 -4.65 -1.02 -34.42
CA MET A 684 -3.42 -1.07 -35.25
C MET A 684 -3.39 -2.26 -36.24
N ASP A 685 -4.50 -2.48 -36.95
CA ASP A 685 -4.65 -3.55 -37.97
C ASP A 685 -4.40 -4.97 -37.43
N THR A 686 -4.68 -5.21 -36.14
CA THR A 686 -4.69 -6.53 -35.50
C THR A 686 -6.12 -6.97 -35.15
N PRO A 687 -6.48 -8.26 -35.00
CA PRO A 687 -5.60 -9.42 -34.94
C PRO A 687 -5.01 -9.81 -36.29
N LYS A 688 -3.74 -10.20 -36.26
CA LYS A 688 -2.98 -10.77 -37.36
C LYS A 688 -2.75 -12.26 -37.09
N TYR A 689 -2.80 -13.08 -38.12
CA TYR A 689 -2.56 -14.52 -38.04
C TYR A 689 -1.47 -14.93 -39.03
N PHE A 690 -0.64 -15.88 -38.61
CA PHE A 690 0.48 -16.37 -39.40
C PHE A 690 0.24 -17.83 -39.74
N LEU A 691 0.12 -18.13 -41.03
CA LEU A 691 -0.13 -19.45 -41.59
C LEU A 691 1.16 -20.08 -42.16
N PRO A 692 1.22 -21.41 -42.28
CA PRO A 692 2.36 -22.12 -42.88
C PRO A 692 2.64 -21.73 -44.33
#